data_AF-A0A6P3X6A2-F1
#
_entry.id   AF-A0A6P3X6A2-F1
#
_cell.length_a   1.000
_cell.length_b   1.000
_cell.length_c   1.000
_cell.angle_alpha   90.00
_cell.angle_beta   90.00
_cell.angle_gamma   90.00
#
_symmetry.space_group_name_H-M   'P 1'
#
loop_
_entity.id
_entity.type
_entity.pdbx_description
1 polymer ?
#
loop_
_entity_poly.entity_id
_entity_poly.type
_entity_poly.pdbx_seq_one_letter_code
_entity_poly.pdbx_strand_id
1 'polypeptide(L)'
;MSDQGHFKNKSRTARAKRFQYKWFDGNPAWKTWVKEVPNEPTKYFCKACKTTLTCGLTEIKKHSGAEIHLRNMMTAQNLDCNISDSKITDSTFSAGTNSEQAEMAQPGSEEDFNFEDRVKMAEIRLSVFFVEKNVPFAISSDLLLLMKDIGKEPGILKSMYLGRTKLTHIVNNVLCRQVTNRISTILKENKFSVYEEKILNVMNEKWFPLMVRYVEPKTLRIKCELLQMIHLGAINSSASKIFQSFKTELLKKNIPLQSIVSLVSYNISTVNKNSFETKLIENNPDLVALPCVCHYSALAVKVACKVLPQNCRRFIKSVSTIINNSPEKIDTSQDSNMSSEKSSYAAVGWLSRHKYIEGILEVWDTLDNFLTKQACKDISADLHSIFQDPATKAYVIFLKFTLDTFKRYNDKFQTQETVIHELQPSSMELLLWFLRKFIKSALLNSEIFDHTVRNLIFSDPVNQLPLEEIDFGDECKQYLQDRLNQGVLSETDVKLVQGCCLQFYVKASEYICNHLPIDNLFLQHVNVFASRSALYDCDRDSTFRKVLQVKRRLRDMLDEDSIESEWRSLYEISPIIKDELSKLSFDDMWMKISLFSTDEGKLCFPNLRSLLSVVRTIPHSNTEAKRVYSLIPETSKKKRNLSIETLNSICVINYYLRSTNETARTMTMTREHLDLTNSANVYKIKSE
;
A
#
# COMPACT_ATOMS: atom_id res chain seq x y z
N MET A 1 2.59 -7.46 59.36
CA MET A 1 2.25 -6.17 60.01
C MET A 1 1.08 -5.59 59.26
N SER A 2 -0.06 -5.65 59.92
CA SER A 2 -1.25 -4.85 59.64
C SER A 2 -0.87 -3.38 59.47
N ASP A 3 -1.39 -2.72 58.44
CA ASP A 3 -1.78 -1.34 58.67
C ASP A 3 -2.99 -0.93 57.84
N GLN A 4 -3.95 -0.41 58.60
CA GLN A 4 -5.29 -0.04 58.21
C GLN A 4 -5.24 1.25 57.38
N GLY A 5 -5.71 1.18 56.15
CA GLY A 5 -5.89 2.36 55.31
C GLY A 5 -6.97 3.28 55.87
N HIS A 6 -6.52 4.40 56.45
CA HIS A 6 -7.33 5.54 56.87
C HIS A 6 -8.38 5.94 55.81
N PHE A 7 -9.66 5.90 56.22
CA PHE A 7 -10.75 6.58 55.55
C PHE A 7 -10.50 8.10 55.55
N LYS A 8 -10.02 8.65 54.42
CA LYS A 8 -10.11 10.07 54.14
C LYS A 8 -11.44 10.37 53.46
N ASN A 9 -12.29 11.13 54.16
CA ASN A 9 -13.51 11.74 53.66
C ASN A 9 -13.26 12.42 52.31
N LYS A 10 -13.77 11.81 51.22
CA LYS A 10 -13.91 12.50 49.94
C LYS A 10 -15.00 13.54 50.08
N SER A 11 -14.60 14.79 50.32
CA SER A 11 -15.38 15.96 49.96
C SER A 11 -15.89 15.75 48.53
N ARG A 12 -17.22 15.63 48.36
CA ARG A 12 -17.87 15.61 47.06
C ARG A 12 -17.67 16.98 46.42
N THR A 13 -16.57 17.17 45.69
CA THR A 13 -16.47 18.25 44.71
C THR A 13 -17.54 18.01 43.66
N ALA A 14 -18.63 18.78 43.71
CA ALA A 14 -19.71 18.71 42.75
C ALA A 14 -19.12 18.85 41.34
N ARG A 15 -19.27 17.80 40.52
CA ARG A 15 -18.79 17.79 39.13
C ARG A 15 -19.39 18.99 38.40
N ALA A 16 -18.55 19.90 37.92
CA ALA A 16 -19.00 21.06 37.17
C ALA A 16 -19.86 20.60 35.97
N LYS A 17 -21.10 21.09 35.91
CA LYS A 17 -22.06 20.70 34.88
C LYS A 17 -21.64 21.33 33.56
N ARG A 18 -21.67 20.55 32.47
CA ARG A 18 -21.33 21.03 31.12
C ARG A 18 -22.57 21.57 30.42
N PHE A 19 -22.39 22.52 29.50
CA PHE A 19 -23.42 23.05 28.62
C PHE A 19 -24.09 21.92 27.82
N GLN A 20 -25.42 21.90 27.80
CA GLN A 20 -26.18 20.91 27.05
C GLN A 20 -27.33 21.59 26.31
N TYR A 21 -27.35 21.43 24.98
CA TYR A 21 -28.44 21.93 24.14
C TYR A 21 -29.81 21.31 24.49
N LYS A 22 -29.83 20.11 25.08
CA LYS A 22 -31.06 19.43 25.56
C LYS A 22 -31.88 20.28 26.55
N TRP A 23 -31.25 21.21 27.26
CA TRP A 23 -31.97 22.06 28.23
C TRP A 23 -33.02 22.96 27.59
N PHE A 24 -32.89 23.24 26.29
CA PHE A 24 -33.86 24.02 25.53
C PHE A 24 -35.14 23.25 25.23
N ASP A 25 -35.12 21.92 25.24
CA ASP A 25 -36.32 21.11 24.95
C ASP A 25 -37.40 21.34 26.05
N GLY A 26 -36.99 21.50 27.31
CA GLY A 26 -37.90 21.86 28.41
C GLY A 26 -38.03 23.36 28.70
N ASN A 27 -37.27 24.22 27.99
CA ASN A 27 -37.31 25.68 28.15
C ASN A 27 -37.00 26.38 26.81
N PRO A 28 -37.91 26.33 25.81
CA PRO A 28 -37.62 26.80 24.45
C PRO A 28 -37.20 28.27 24.36
N ALA A 29 -37.77 29.12 25.23
CA ALA A 29 -37.46 30.53 25.33
C ALA A 29 -35.97 30.81 25.64
N TRP A 30 -35.21 29.85 26.16
CA TRP A 30 -33.79 30.03 26.43
C TRP A 30 -32.94 30.11 25.17
N LYS A 31 -33.40 29.60 24.02
CA LYS A 31 -32.69 29.70 22.73
C LYS A 31 -32.41 31.15 22.33
N THR A 32 -33.29 32.08 22.72
CA THR A 32 -33.17 33.49 22.32
C THR A 32 -32.00 34.17 23.03
N TRP A 33 -31.74 33.82 24.29
CA TRP A 33 -30.79 34.54 25.15
C TRP A 33 -29.62 33.72 25.71
N VAL A 34 -29.65 32.38 25.67
CA VAL A 34 -28.54 31.51 26.12
C VAL A 34 -27.67 31.10 24.94
N LYS A 35 -26.35 31.26 25.04
CA LYS A 35 -25.36 30.84 24.04
C LYS A 35 -24.22 30.04 24.70
N GLU A 36 -23.67 29.04 24.00
CA GLU A 36 -22.46 28.36 24.47
C GLU A 36 -21.23 29.28 24.44
N VAL A 37 -20.26 29.03 25.33
CA VAL A 37 -18.95 29.69 25.31
C VAL A 37 -17.94 28.72 24.69
N PRO A 38 -17.34 29.05 23.53
CA PRO A 38 -16.31 28.22 22.92
C PRO A 38 -15.16 27.97 23.91
N ASN A 39 -14.67 26.72 23.97
CA ASN A 39 -13.57 26.27 24.83
C ASN A 39 -13.81 26.29 26.35
N GLU A 40 -14.96 26.75 26.83
CA GLU A 40 -15.35 26.70 28.26
C GLU A 40 -16.67 25.95 28.45
N PRO A 41 -16.68 24.60 28.37
CA PRO A 41 -17.92 23.82 28.35
C PRO A 41 -18.70 23.88 29.66
N THR A 42 -18.15 24.44 30.74
CA THR A 42 -18.82 24.61 32.04
C THR A 42 -19.42 26.00 32.22
N LYS A 43 -19.43 26.84 31.18
CA LYS A 43 -20.06 28.17 31.21
C LYS A 43 -20.98 28.41 30.01
N TYR A 44 -21.95 29.28 30.20
CA TYR A 44 -22.84 29.77 29.14
C TYR A 44 -22.83 31.30 29.15
N PHE A 45 -23.13 31.89 28.01
CA PHE A 45 -23.26 33.34 27.83
C PHE A 45 -24.73 33.73 27.75
N CYS A 46 -25.12 34.73 28.54
CA CYS A 46 -26.44 35.35 28.46
C CYS A 46 -26.39 36.59 27.56
N LYS A 47 -27.10 36.57 26.42
CA LYS A 47 -27.18 37.70 25.49
C LYS A 47 -27.88 38.92 26.10
N ALA A 48 -28.93 38.71 26.90
CA ALA A 48 -29.69 39.79 27.52
C ALA A 48 -28.90 40.50 28.62
N CYS A 49 -28.13 39.76 29.42
CA CYS A 49 -27.29 40.31 30.49
C CYS A 49 -25.87 40.65 30.04
N LYS A 50 -25.46 40.21 28.85
CA LYS A 50 -24.10 40.32 28.31
C LYS A 50 -23.03 39.76 29.26
N THR A 51 -23.35 38.68 29.98
CA THR A 51 -22.48 38.08 30.99
C THR A 51 -22.29 36.57 30.80
N THR A 52 -21.11 36.08 31.17
CA THR A 52 -20.77 34.65 31.18
C THR A 52 -21.00 34.07 32.57
N LEU A 53 -21.72 32.95 32.65
CA LEU A 53 -22.20 32.34 33.88
C LEU A 53 -21.94 30.83 33.90
N THR A 54 -21.94 30.22 35.09
CA THR A 54 -21.70 28.78 35.24
C THR A 54 -22.86 27.95 34.70
N CYS A 55 -22.55 26.88 33.97
CA CYS A 55 -23.51 25.97 33.39
C CYS A 55 -24.26 25.12 34.42
N GLY A 56 -25.54 24.90 34.13
CA GLY A 56 -26.40 23.93 34.78
C GLY A 56 -27.87 24.31 34.66
N LEU A 57 -28.77 23.32 34.52
CA LEU A 57 -30.20 23.55 34.32
C LEU A 57 -30.81 24.42 35.44
N THR A 58 -30.42 24.16 36.69
CA THR A 58 -30.84 24.92 37.87
C THR A 58 -30.28 26.34 37.90
N GLU A 59 -29.03 26.51 37.48
CA GLU A 59 -28.29 27.76 37.47
C GLU A 59 -28.86 28.70 36.38
N ILE A 60 -29.19 28.16 35.21
CA ILE A 60 -29.87 28.91 34.14
C ILE A 60 -31.30 29.28 34.55
N LYS A 61 -32.07 28.37 35.17
CA LYS A 61 -33.40 28.69 35.73
C LYS A 61 -33.35 29.82 36.76
N LYS A 62 -32.36 29.78 37.67
CA LYS A 62 -32.17 30.84 38.67
C LYS A 62 -31.83 32.17 38.01
N HIS A 63 -30.93 32.16 37.02
CA HIS A 63 -30.59 33.36 36.28
C HIS A 63 -31.78 33.93 35.50
N SER A 64 -32.59 33.07 34.87
CA SER A 64 -33.76 33.53 34.11
C SER A 64 -34.84 34.19 34.99
N GLY A 65 -34.90 33.83 36.27
CA GLY A 65 -35.81 34.46 37.24
C GLY A 65 -35.25 35.69 37.95
N ALA A 66 -33.99 36.09 37.69
CA ALA A 66 -33.39 37.26 38.35
C ALA A 66 -33.98 38.57 37.79
N GLU A 67 -34.30 39.52 38.66
CA GLU A 67 -34.91 40.82 38.27
C GLU A 67 -34.10 41.57 37.20
N ILE A 68 -32.76 41.51 37.30
CA ILE A 68 -31.85 42.13 36.32
C ILE A 68 -32.03 41.49 34.94
N HIS A 69 -32.17 40.16 34.89
CA HIS A 69 -32.39 39.44 33.65
C HIS A 69 -33.76 39.79 33.04
N LEU A 70 -34.81 39.78 33.85
CA LEU A 70 -36.17 40.12 33.43
C LEU A 70 -36.26 41.55 32.89
N ARG A 71 -35.64 42.53 33.57
CA ARG A 71 -35.59 43.93 33.12
C ARG A 71 -34.84 44.07 31.79
N ASN A 72 -33.71 43.38 31.62
CA ASN A 72 -32.94 43.43 30.37
C ASN A 72 -33.68 42.77 29.20
N MET A 73 -34.43 41.69 29.45
CA MET A 73 -35.27 41.03 28.46
C MET A 73 -36.43 41.93 28.02
N MET A 74 -37.08 42.65 28.95
CA MET A 74 -38.12 43.64 28.63
C MET A 74 -37.58 44.83 27.82
N THR A 75 -36.38 45.30 28.16
CA THR A 75 -35.75 46.43 27.45
C THR A 75 -35.34 46.02 26.03
N ALA A 76 -34.99 44.75 25.80
CA ALA A 76 -34.66 44.21 24.49
C ALA A 76 -35.90 43.97 23.58
N GLN A 77 -37.09 43.79 24.16
CA GLN A 77 -38.34 43.59 23.41
C GLN A 77 -38.99 44.92 22.93
N ASN A 78 -38.76 46.03 23.63
CA ASN A 78 -39.34 47.35 23.30
C ASN A 78 -38.61 48.12 22.17
N LEU A 79 -37.62 47.50 21.50
CA LEU A 79 -36.92 48.09 20.36
C LEU A 79 -37.51 47.68 19.00
N ASP A 80 -38.42 46.70 18.95
CA ASP A 80 -38.89 46.08 17.69
C ASP A 80 -40.38 46.35 17.33
N CYS A 81 -41.09 47.25 18.02
CA CYS A 81 -42.50 47.52 17.78
C CYS A 81 -42.79 48.99 17.39
N ASN A 82 -42.62 49.30 16.11
CA ASN A 82 -43.35 50.36 15.40
C ASN A 82 -43.87 49.77 14.09
N ILE A 83 -45.16 49.41 14.06
CA ILE A 83 -46.15 49.59 12.99
C ILE A 83 -47.46 48.94 13.50
N SER A 84 -48.37 49.83 13.91
CA SER A 84 -49.83 49.71 14.03
C SER A 84 -50.47 49.34 12.67
N ASP A 85 -51.69 48.87 12.48
CA ASP A 85 -52.92 48.79 13.27
C ASP A 85 -53.92 47.96 12.42
N SER A 86 -54.89 47.28 13.05
CA SER A 86 -56.33 47.31 12.71
C SER A 86 -57.08 46.01 13.04
N LYS A 87 -57.76 46.06 14.18
CA LYS A 87 -59.18 45.74 14.46
C LYS A 87 -59.84 44.46 13.92
N ILE A 88 -60.32 43.73 14.92
CA ILE A 88 -61.39 42.72 14.99
C ILE A 88 -62.73 43.27 14.49
N THR A 89 -63.52 42.44 13.79
CA THR A 89 -64.98 42.35 13.96
C THR A 89 -65.45 40.90 13.80
N ASP A 90 -66.05 40.36 14.86
CA ASP A 90 -67.00 39.22 14.88
C ASP A 90 -68.19 39.51 13.94
N SER A 91 -69.04 38.60 13.44
CA SER A 91 -69.64 37.36 13.93
C SER A 91 -70.57 36.80 12.83
N THR A 92 -71.00 35.54 12.95
CA THR A 92 -72.41 35.04 12.78
C THR A 92 -72.57 33.82 11.86
N PHE A 93 -72.86 32.66 12.51
CA PHE A 93 -73.69 31.50 12.12
C PHE A 93 -73.38 30.65 10.86
N SER A 94 -73.16 29.35 11.06
CA SER A 94 -74.19 28.30 10.87
C SER A 94 -73.57 26.89 10.88
N ALA A 95 -74.24 25.95 11.57
CA ALA A 95 -73.90 24.54 11.64
C ALA A 95 -74.39 23.76 10.41
N GLY A 96 -73.67 22.71 10.02
CA GLY A 96 -74.15 21.75 9.01
C GLY A 96 -73.11 20.70 8.58
N THR A 97 -73.10 19.58 9.31
CA THR A 97 -72.96 18.18 8.83
C THR A 97 -71.82 17.73 7.89
N ASN A 98 -71.07 16.73 8.40
CA ASN A 98 -70.55 15.51 7.76
C ASN A 98 -69.69 15.60 6.49
N SER A 99 -68.41 15.21 6.60
CA SER A 99 -67.89 13.98 5.96
C SER A 99 -66.40 13.79 6.25
N GLU A 100 -66.03 12.53 6.44
CA GLU A 100 -64.67 12.03 6.58
C GLU A 100 -63.83 12.36 5.34
N GLN A 101 -62.76 13.13 5.50
CA GLN A 101 -61.61 13.07 4.60
C GLN A 101 -60.32 13.22 5.39
N ALA A 102 -59.40 12.29 5.13
CA ALA A 102 -58.11 12.13 5.76
C ALA A 102 -57.31 13.44 5.81
N GLU A 103 -56.94 13.86 7.02
CA GLU A 103 -55.96 14.92 7.22
C GLU A 103 -54.60 14.44 6.71
N MET A 104 -54.23 14.95 5.53
CA MET A 104 -52.83 15.07 5.12
C MET A 104 -52.10 15.84 6.22
N ALA A 105 -51.30 15.14 7.01
CA ALA A 105 -50.40 15.75 7.98
C ALA A 105 -49.53 16.79 7.27
N GLN A 106 -49.78 18.06 7.57
CA GLN A 106 -48.86 19.14 7.24
C GLN A 106 -47.50 18.83 7.88
N PRO A 107 -46.37 19.13 7.21
CA PRO A 107 -45.07 18.96 7.83
C PRO A 107 -45.00 19.91 9.03
N GLY A 108 -44.96 19.33 10.24
CA GLY A 108 -44.74 20.07 11.49
C GLY A 108 -43.55 20.98 11.35
N SER A 109 -43.70 22.23 11.80
CA SER A 109 -42.63 23.22 11.78
C SER A 109 -41.41 22.68 12.53
N GLU A 110 -40.18 23.09 12.18
CA GLU A 110 -38.93 22.63 12.82
C GLU A 110 -38.91 22.83 14.37
N GLU A 111 -39.88 23.55 14.92
CA GLU A 111 -40.05 23.79 16.35
C GLU A 111 -40.66 22.60 17.14
N ASP A 112 -41.29 21.63 16.48
CA ASP A 112 -41.96 20.48 17.13
C ASP A 112 -41.04 19.30 17.48
N PHE A 113 -39.80 19.28 16.97
CA PHE A 113 -38.87 18.16 17.18
C PHE A 113 -37.84 18.47 18.27
N ASN A 114 -37.66 17.56 19.24
CA ASN A 114 -36.62 17.68 20.27
C ASN A 114 -35.21 17.43 19.68
N PHE A 115 -34.15 17.61 20.47
CA PHE A 115 -32.78 17.40 19.99
C PHE A 115 -32.52 15.98 19.43
N GLU A 116 -33.03 14.95 20.11
CA GLU A 116 -32.85 13.56 19.70
C GLU A 116 -33.57 13.26 18.37
N ASP A 117 -34.75 13.83 18.18
CA ASP A 117 -35.49 13.71 16.91
C ASP A 117 -34.77 14.41 15.76
N ARG A 118 -34.13 15.55 16.03
CA ARG A 118 -33.27 16.23 15.03
C ARG A 118 -32.01 15.42 14.69
N VAL A 119 -31.43 14.72 15.66
CA VAL A 119 -30.30 13.79 15.40
C VAL A 119 -30.76 12.65 14.50
N LYS A 120 -31.86 11.96 14.83
CA LYS A 120 -32.44 10.90 14.00
C LYS A 120 -32.77 11.39 12.60
N MET A 121 -33.35 12.59 12.47
CA MET A 121 -33.65 13.18 11.17
C MET A 121 -32.37 13.44 10.34
N ALA A 122 -31.28 13.87 10.96
CA ALA A 122 -29.99 14.03 10.29
C ALA A 122 -29.40 12.67 9.83
N GLU A 123 -29.49 11.64 10.67
CA GLU A 123 -29.05 10.28 10.34
C GLU A 123 -29.86 9.68 9.17
N ILE A 124 -31.18 9.86 9.18
CA ILE A 124 -32.06 9.46 8.09
C ILE A 124 -31.70 10.19 6.80
N ARG A 125 -31.54 11.53 6.85
CA ARG A 125 -31.14 12.33 5.66
C ARG A 125 -29.78 11.90 5.11
N LEU A 126 -28.81 11.62 5.97
CA LEU A 126 -27.51 11.11 5.55
C LEU A 126 -27.63 9.72 4.91
N SER A 127 -28.44 8.83 5.48
CA SER A 127 -28.69 7.50 4.93
C SER A 127 -29.33 7.56 3.54
N VAL A 128 -30.33 8.43 3.36
CA VAL A 128 -30.95 8.69 2.05
C VAL A 128 -29.91 9.18 1.04
N PHE A 129 -29.00 10.09 1.43
CA PHE A 129 -27.93 10.55 0.54
C PHE A 129 -27.00 9.42 0.06
N PHE A 130 -26.64 8.47 0.93
CA PHE A 130 -25.82 7.32 0.54
C PHE A 130 -26.54 6.44 -0.49
N VAL A 131 -27.82 6.17 -0.28
CA VAL A 131 -28.64 5.38 -1.22
C VAL A 131 -28.81 6.12 -2.54
N GLU A 132 -29.24 7.38 -2.50
CA GLU A 132 -29.50 8.22 -3.67
C GLU A 132 -28.25 8.36 -4.56
N LYS A 133 -27.09 8.63 -3.94
CA LYS A 133 -25.83 8.84 -4.67
C LYS A 133 -25.04 7.55 -4.90
N ASN A 134 -25.55 6.40 -4.48
CA ASN A 134 -24.86 5.10 -4.56
C ASN A 134 -23.46 5.14 -3.94
N VAL A 135 -23.34 5.74 -2.76
CA VAL A 135 -22.09 5.83 -2.00
C VAL A 135 -21.88 4.53 -1.22
N PRO A 136 -20.67 3.92 -1.22
CA PRO A 136 -20.42 2.71 -0.45
C PRO A 136 -20.65 2.92 1.06
N PHE A 137 -21.46 2.07 1.71
CA PHE A 137 -21.75 2.20 3.14
C PHE A 137 -20.52 2.10 4.04
N ALA A 138 -19.46 1.45 3.56
CA ALA A 138 -18.19 1.31 4.27
C ALA A 138 -17.54 2.64 4.68
N ILE A 139 -17.83 3.76 3.99
CA ILE A 139 -17.24 5.08 4.33
C ILE A 139 -18.03 5.87 5.36
N SER A 140 -19.19 5.37 5.83
CA SER A 140 -20.12 6.12 6.67
C SER A 140 -19.51 6.61 7.98
N SER A 141 -18.79 5.73 8.69
CA SER A 141 -18.12 6.06 9.94
C SER A 141 -17.03 7.13 9.75
N ASP A 142 -16.21 7.00 8.71
CA ASP A 142 -15.14 7.94 8.40
C ASP A 142 -15.68 9.33 8.02
N LEU A 143 -16.73 9.37 7.20
CA LEU A 143 -17.39 10.61 6.83
C LEU A 143 -17.99 11.32 8.05
N LEU A 144 -18.67 10.58 8.93
CA LEU A 144 -19.26 11.16 10.15
C LEU A 144 -18.18 11.76 11.06
N LEU A 145 -17.04 11.08 11.22
CA LEU A 145 -15.91 11.59 12.01
C LEU A 145 -15.33 12.87 11.39
N LEU A 146 -15.17 12.92 10.07
CA LEU A 146 -14.71 14.12 9.36
C LEU A 146 -15.71 15.28 9.53
N MET A 147 -17.01 15.03 9.38
CA MET A 147 -18.06 16.04 9.57
C MET A 147 -18.06 16.59 10.99
N LYS A 148 -17.87 15.75 12.01
CA LYS A 148 -17.76 16.18 13.41
C LYS A 148 -16.55 17.09 13.64
N ASP A 149 -15.42 16.78 12.99
CA ASP A 149 -14.22 17.61 13.12
C ASP A 149 -14.35 18.96 12.40
N ILE A 150 -14.87 18.99 11.17
CA ILE A 150 -15.14 20.24 10.43
C ILE A 150 -16.21 21.07 11.15
N GLY A 151 -17.21 20.40 11.73
CA GLY A 151 -18.35 21.01 12.43
C GLY A 151 -18.07 21.50 13.84
N LYS A 152 -16.84 21.37 14.38
CA LYS A 152 -16.45 21.90 15.70
C LYS A 152 -16.73 23.40 15.82
N GLU A 153 -16.57 24.12 14.72
CA GLU A 153 -16.95 25.52 14.59
C GLU A 153 -18.10 25.62 13.57
N PRO A 154 -19.37 25.70 14.01
CA PRO A 154 -20.51 25.71 13.10
C PRO A 154 -20.48 26.83 12.05
N GLY A 155 -19.78 27.94 12.36
CA GLY A 155 -19.58 29.05 11.43
C GLY A 155 -18.75 28.68 10.20
N ILE A 156 -17.78 27.76 10.33
CA ILE A 156 -16.96 27.29 9.21
C ILE A 156 -17.85 26.53 8.22
N LEU A 157 -18.62 25.56 8.69
CA LEU A 157 -19.48 24.73 7.83
C LEU A 157 -20.53 25.58 7.10
N LYS A 158 -21.11 26.58 7.78
CA LYS A 158 -22.06 27.52 7.17
C LYS A 158 -21.45 28.43 6.10
N SER A 159 -20.16 28.76 6.24
CA SER A 159 -19.45 29.65 5.33
C SER A 159 -18.76 28.89 4.18
N MET A 160 -18.66 27.57 4.29
CA MET A 160 -17.95 26.74 3.33
C MET A 160 -18.74 26.59 2.03
N TYR A 161 -18.12 26.99 0.91
CA TYR A 161 -18.60 26.69 -0.43
C TYR A 161 -17.59 25.82 -1.17
N LEU A 162 -18.03 24.63 -1.62
CA LEU A 162 -17.20 23.64 -2.32
C LEU A 162 -17.97 23.01 -3.50
N GLY A 163 -18.05 23.73 -4.61
CA GLY A 163 -18.56 23.19 -5.87
C GLY A 163 -17.55 22.30 -6.61
N ARG A 164 -18.01 21.58 -7.65
CA ARG A 164 -17.19 20.65 -8.46
C ARG A 164 -15.89 21.28 -8.98
N THR A 165 -15.96 22.48 -9.54
CA THR A 165 -14.80 23.19 -10.09
C THR A 165 -13.78 23.52 -9.00
N LYS A 166 -14.25 24.08 -7.88
CA LYS A 166 -13.40 24.41 -6.73
C LYS A 166 -12.73 23.17 -6.14
N LEU A 167 -13.46 22.07 -5.99
CA LEU A 167 -12.92 20.79 -5.55
C LEU A 167 -11.82 20.29 -6.51
N THR A 168 -12.07 20.34 -7.81
CA THR A 168 -11.10 19.91 -8.84
C THR A 168 -9.81 20.73 -8.76
N HIS A 169 -9.93 22.05 -8.62
CA HIS A 169 -8.79 22.94 -8.46
C HIS A 169 -8.03 22.74 -7.14
N ILE A 170 -8.73 22.50 -6.02
CA ILE A 170 -8.06 22.18 -4.75
C ILE A 170 -7.27 20.88 -4.88
N VAL A 171 -7.86 19.84 -5.48
CA VAL A 171 -7.19 18.55 -5.70
C VAL A 171 -5.93 18.72 -6.57
N ASN A 172 -6.03 19.43 -7.71
CA ASN A 172 -4.91 19.58 -8.64
C ASN A 172 -3.87 20.60 -8.16
N ASN A 173 -4.30 21.82 -7.85
CA ASN A 173 -3.43 22.98 -7.69
C ASN A 173 -2.96 23.22 -6.26
N VAL A 174 -3.62 22.59 -5.28
CA VAL A 174 -3.25 22.69 -3.85
C VAL A 174 -2.66 21.38 -3.37
N LEU A 175 -3.46 20.31 -3.29
CA LEU A 175 -3.05 19.05 -2.67
C LEU A 175 -1.95 18.34 -3.46
N CYS A 176 -2.20 18.04 -4.74
CA CYS A 176 -1.20 17.38 -5.59
C CYS A 176 0.05 18.24 -5.77
N ARG A 177 -0.12 19.56 -5.94
CA ARG A 177 1.00 20.49 -6.06
C ARG A 177 1.88 20.52 -4.81
N GLN A 178 1.30 20.51 -3.62
CA GLN A 178 2.07 20.50 -2.37
C GLN A 178 2.91 19.21 -2.25
N VAL A 179 2.28 18.05 -2.45
CA VAL A 179 2.95 16.74 -2.39
C VAL A 179 4.11 16.67 -3.40
N THR A 180 3.83 17.03 -4.66
CA THR A 180 4.84 16.95 -5.72
C THR A 180 5.96 17.98 -5.58
N ASN A 181 5.68 19.19 -5.06
CA ASN A 181 6.71 20.19 -4.77
C ASN A 181 7.64 19.75 -3.64
N ARG A 182 7.09 19.15 -2.57
CA ARG A 182 7.89 18.59 -1.47
C ARG A 182 8.87 17.55 -2.00
N ILE A 183 8.36 16.57 -2.76
CA ILE A 183 9.19 15.52 -3.35
C ILE A 183 10.24 16.14 -4.28
N SER A 184 9.82 17.00 -5.21
CA SER A 184 10.73 17.61 -6.20
C SER A 184 11.85 18.42 -5.55
N THR A 185 11.58 19.11 -4.45
CA THR A 185 12.60 19.87 -3.72
C THR A 185 13.69 18.95 -3.17
N ILE A 186 13.32 17.80 -2.61
CA ILE A 186 14.27 16.81 -2.11
C ILE A 186 15.09 16.22 -3.26
N LEU A 187 14.44 15.82 -4.35
CA LEU A 187 15.10 15.13 -5.48
C LEU A 187 16.07 16.02 -6.28
N LYS A 188 15.97 17.34 -6.15
CA LYS A 188 16.92 18.28 -6.77
C LYS A 188 18.32 18.13 -6.21
N GLU A 189 18.41 17.92 -4.90
CA GLU A 189 19.67 17.96 -4.14
C GLU A 189 20.13 16.58 -3.70
N ASN A 190 19.28 15.56 -3.83
CA ASN A 190 19.54 14.23 -3.28
C ASN A 190 19.48 13.15 -4.37
N LYS A 191 20.27 12.10 -4.14
CA LYS A 191 20.25 10.90 -4.97
C LYS A 191 18.97 10.11 -4.75
N PHE A 192 18.45 9.53 -5.83
CA PHE A 192 17.23 8.72 -5.79
C PHE A 192 17.23 7.64 -6.85
N SER A 193 16.26 6.75 -6.77
CA SER A 193 16.07 5.65 -7.72
C SER A 193 14.68 5.70 -8.31
N VAL A 194 14.54 5.14 -9.50
CA VAL A 194 13.27 5.09 -10.24
C VAL A 194 12.89 3.67 -10.61
N TYR A 195 11.63 3.50 -10.98
CA TYR A 195 11.05 2.22 -11.36
C TYR A 195 10.50 2.31 -12.78
N GLU A 196 10.81 1.33 -13.62
CA GLU A 196 10.12 1.14 -14.89
C GLU A 196 8.95 0.17 -14.67
N GLU A 197 7.74 0.71 -14.66
CA GLU A 197 6.50 -0.06 -14.71
C GLU A 197 5.58 0.58 -15.75
N LYS A 198 4.82 -0.22 -16.49
CA LYS A 198 3.89 0.29 -17.52
C LYS A 198 2.49 -0.12 -17.15
N ILE A 199 1.66 0.87 -16.83
CA ILE A 199 0.29 0.62 -16.42
C ILE A 199 -0.66 0.86 -17.59
N LEU A 200 -1.56 -0.09 -17.80
CA LEU A 200 -2.72 0.06 -18.68
C LEU A 200 -3.95 0.31 -17.80
N ASN A 201 -4.70 1.37 -18.07
CA ASN A 201 -5.99 1.57 -17.40
C ASN A 201 -7.11 0.81 -18.13
N VAL A 202 -8.30 0.78 -17.53
CA VAL A 202 -9.50 0.11 -18.08
C VAL A 202 -9.91 0.66 -19.45
N MET A 203 -9.46 1.87 -19.81
CA MET A 203 -9.74 2.53 -21.08
C MET A 203 -8.65 2.27 -22.14
N ASN A 204 -7.72 1.34 -21.90
CA ASN A 204 -6.53 1.07 -22.72
C ASN A 204 -5.58 2.28 -22.89
N GLU A 205 -5.68 3.29 -22.03
CA GLU A 205 -4.66 4.35 -21.99
C GLU A 205 -3.44 3.85 -21.25
N LYS A 206 -2.26 4.20 -21.78
CA LYS A 206 -0.98 3.84 -21.19
C LYS A 206 -0.49 4.94 -20.28
N TRP A 207 -0.08 4.55 -19.09
CA TRP A 207 0.46 5.42 -18.06
C TRP A 207 1.81 4.88 -17.60
N PHE A 208 2.73 5.81 -17.35
CA PHE A 208 4.02 5.53 -16.74
C PHE A 208 4.05 6.19 -15.35
N PRO A 209 3.91 5.41 -14.27
CA PRO A 209 4.04 5.93 -12.92
C PRO A 209 5.51 6.30 -12.65
N LEU A 210 5.79 7.59 -12.50
CA LEU A 210 7.08 8.09 -12.03
C LEU A 210 7.18 7.89 -10.51
N MET A 211 7.53 6.67 -10.14
CA MET A 211 7.85 6.29 -8.77
C MET A 211 9.30 6.62 -8.44
N VAL A 212 9.53 7.16 -7.25
CA VAL A 212 10.86 7.54 -6.76
C VAL A 212 11.13 6.90 -5.40
N ARG A 213 12.36 6.41 -5.20
CA ARG A 213 12.87 5.91 -3.91
C ARG A 213 14.06 6.76 -3.48
N TYR A 214 14.01 7.34 -2.29
CA TYR A 214 15.08 8.21 -1.78
C TYR A 214 15.16 8.15 -0.25
N VAL A 215 16.28 8.61 0.32
CA VAL A 215 16.43 8.84 1.77
C VAL A 215 16.00 10.27 2.07
N GLU A 216 15.02 10.43 2.95
CA GLU A 216 14.59 11.76 3.40
C GLU A 216 15.69 12.41 4.26
N PRO A 217 16.26 13.57 3.88
CA PRO A 217 17.48 14.09 4.52
C PRO A 217 17.35 14.38 6.02
N LYS A 218 16.14 14.77 6.46
CA LYS A 218 15.87 15.14 7.86
C LYS A 218 15.67 13.91 8.75
N THR A 219 14.94 12.92 8.27
CA THR A 219 14.53 11.75 9.08
C THR A 219 15.45 10.55 8.85
N LEU A 220 16.26 10.57 7.80
CA LEU A 220 17.10 9.47 7.32
C LEU A 220 16.31 8.18 7.02
N ARG A 221 14.99 8.30 6.87
CA ARG A 221 14.09 7.21 6.51
C ARG A 221 14.01 7.08 5.00
N ILE A 222 13.89 5.85 4.54
CA ILE A 222 13.58 5.58 3.14
C ILE A 222 12.14 5.96 2.86
N LYS A 223 11.93 6.65 1.74
CA LYS A 223 10.62 6.98 1.19
C LYS A 223 10.52 6.41 -0.22
N CYS A 224 9.41 5.74 -0.50
CA CYS A 224 8.97 5.43 -1.86
C CYS A 224 7.70 6.24 -2.12
N GLU A 225 7.70 7.08 -3.14
CA GLU A 225 6.59 8.00 -3.41
C GLU A 225 6.27 8.09 -4.91
N LEU A 226 5.01 8.36 -5.22
CA LEU A 226 4.56 8.62 -6.59
C LEU A 226 4.69 10.11 -6.89
N LEU A 227 5.65 10.48 -7.74
CA LEU A 227 5.85 11.86 -8.14
C LEU A 227 4.86 12.31 -9.21
N GLN A 228 4.53 11.43 -10.17
CA GLN A 228 3.67 11.77 -11.30
C GLN A 228 3.16 10.51 -12.00
N MET A 229 1.88 10.51 -12.40
CA MET A 229 1.36 9.61 -13.43
C MET A 229 1.57 10.27 -14.80
N ILE A 230 2.55 9.79 -15.56
CA ILE A 230 2.86 10.31 -16.90
C ILE A 230 1.94 9.65 -17.91
N HIS A 231 1.10 10.43 -18.58
CA HIS A 231 0.22 9.94 -19.62
C HIS A 231 0.97 9.72 -20.94
N LEU A 232 0.89 8.52 -21.51
CA LEU A 232 1.58 8.13 -22.74
C LEU A 232 0.66 8.04 -23.97
N GLY A 233 -0.67 8.16 -23.78
CA GLY A 233 -1.66 8.02 -24.86
C GLY A 233 -1.93 6.58 -25.31
N ALA A 234 -2.85 6.43 -26.27
CA ALA A 234 -3.33 5.13 -26.74
C ALA A 234 -2.48 4.50 -27.88
N ILE A 235 -1.72 5.30 -28.64
CA ILE A 235 -1.07 4.86 -29.90
C ILE A 235 0.45 5.07 -29.84
N ASN A 236 1.21 4.00 -30.08
CA ASN A 236 2.67 3.96 -30.22
C ASN A 236 3.47 4.54 -29.05
N SER A 237 3.51 3.80 -27.94
CA SER A 237 4.39 4.01 -26.78
C SER A 237 5.77 3.38 -27.03
N SER A 238 6.54 3.91 -27.98
CA SER A 238 7.94 3.46 -28.17
C SER A 238 8.78 3.81 -26.93
N ALA A 239 9.85 3.06 -26.67
CA ALA A 239 10.77 3.39 -25.57
C ALA A 239 11.30 4.83 -25.65
N SER A 240 11.52 5.35 -26.87
CA SER A 240 11.95 6.74 -27.08
C SER A 240 10.92 7.73 -26.56
N LYS A 241 9.64 7.54 -26.88
CA LYS A 241 8.58 8.44 -26.42
C LYS A 241 8.44 8.40 -24.90
N ILE A 242 8.48 7.21 -24.31
CA ILE A 242 8.42 7.04 -22.85
C ILE A 242 9.58 7.79 -22.18
N PHE A 243 10.81 7.58 -22.67
CA PHE A 243 11.98 8.26 -22.14
C PHE A 243 11.90 9.79 -22.31
N GLN A 244 11.46 10.29 -23.46
CA GLN A 244 11.31 11.72 -23.68
C GLN A 244 10.23 12.34 -22.78
N SER A 245 9.09 11.68 -22.60
CA SER A 245 8.05 12.12 -21.65
C SER A 245 8.59 12.14 -20.22
N PHE A 246 9.29 11.08 -19.81
CA PHE A 246 9.96 11.00 -18.50
C PHE A 246 10.97 12.15 -18.30
N LYS A 247 11.89 12.34 -19.26
CA LYS A 247 12.90 13.41 -19.21
C LYS A 247 12.26 14.79 -19.16
N THR A 248 11.22 15.02 -19.95
CA THR A 248 10.45 16.27 -19.96
C THR A 248 9.82 16.56 -18.60
N GLU A 249 9.24 15.55 -17.95
CA GLU A 249 8.62 15.72 -16.62
C GLU A 249 9.64 16.04 -15.52
N LEU A 250 10.84 15.44 -15.57
CA LEU A 250 11.93 15.80 -14.65
C LEU A 250 12.42 17.23 -14.90
N LEU A 251 12.61 17.61 -16.18
CA LEU A 251 13.03 18.96 -16.57
C LEU A 251 12.04 20.03 -16.09
N LYS A 252 10.73 19.81 -16.26
CA LYS A 252 9.68 20.73 -15.76
C LYS A 252 9.77 20.98 -14.25
N LYS A 253 10.25 19.99 -13.50
CA LYS A 253 10.42 20.04 -12.03
C LYS A 253 11.82 20.46 -11.62
N ASN A 254 12.70 20.76 -12.57
CA ASN A 254 14.12 21.06 -12.40
C ASN A 254 14.88 19.94 -11.65
N ILE A 255 14.49 18.67 -11.84
CA ILE A 255 15.15 17.52 -11.23
C ILE A 255 16.27 17.04 -12.16
N PRO A 256 17.55 17.01 -11.71
CA PRO A 256 18.65 16.53 -12.53
C PRO A 256 18.53 15.03 -12.83
N LEU A 257 18.74 14.66 -14.09
CA LEU A 257 18.72 13.26 -14.50
C LEU A 257 19.87 12.46 -13.85
N GLN A 258 21.01 13.12 -13.60
CA GLN A 258 22.21 12.57 -12.95
C GLN A 258 22.02 12.30 -11.45
N SER A 259 20.93 12.77 -10.85
CA SER A 259 20.57 12.42 -9.46
C SER A 259 19.97 11.02 -9.36
N ILE A 260 19.61 10.38 -10.48
CA ILE A 260 19.13 9.01 -10.50
C ILE A 260 20.33 8.06 -10.34
N VAL A 261 20.30 7.20 -9.31
CA VAL A 261 21.37 6.24 -9.03
C VAL A 261 21.02 4.85 -9.54
N SER A 262 19.75 4.46 -9.45
CA SER A 262 19.36 3.14 -9.92
C SER A 262 17.98 3.12 -10.59
N LEU A 263 17.80 2.11 -11.43
CA LEU A 263 16.56 1.79 -12.11
C LEU A 263 16.25 0.32 -11.86
N VAL A 264 15.04 0.01 -11.39
CA VAL A 264 14.51 -1.36 -11.48
C VAL A 264 13.58 -1.46 -12.68
N SER A 265 13.87 -2.40 -13.58
CA SER A 265 13.04 -2.68 -14.75
C SER A 265 12.47 -4.10 -14.73
N TYR A 266 11.30 -4.26 -15.34
CA TYR A 266 10.65 -5.55 -15.52
C TYR A 266 11.50 -6.51 -16.36
N ASN A 267 12.24 -6.03 -17.35
CA ASN A 267 13.09 -6.85 -18.19
C ASN A 267 14.34 -6.07 -18.59
N ILE A 268 15.51 -6.54 -18.14
CA ILE A 268 16.79 -6.08 -18.66
C ILE A 268 17.07 -6.90 -19.91
N SER A 269 16.82 -6.30 -21.06
CA SER A 269 17.19 -6.92 -22.32
C SER A 269 18.60 -6.49 -22.69
N THR A 270 19.56 -7.40 -22.59
CA THR A 270 20.92 -7.22 -23.14
C THR A 270 20.92 -7.12 -24.67
N VAL A 271 19.81 -7.46 -25.33
CA VAL A 271 19.68 -7.56 -26.79
C VAL A 271 18.95 -6.34 -27.38
N ASN A 272 18.02 -5.72 -26.64
CA ASN A 272 17.20 -4.63 -27.16
C ASN A 272 17.81 -3.26 -26.89
N LYS A 273 18.60 -2.76 -27.85
CA LYS A 273 19.20 -1.42 -27.84
C LYS A 273 18.19 -0.25 -27.81
N ASN A 274 16.89 -0.52 -27.85
CA ASN A 274 15.85 0.51 -27.87
C ASN A 274 14.85 0.31 -26.72
N SER A 275 15.34 0.04 -25.51
CA SER A 275 14.56 0.04 -24.26
C SER A 275 14.59 1.40 -23.54
N PHE A 276 13.70 1.60 -22.56
CA PHE A 276 13.73 2.79 -21.69
C PHE A 276 15.02 2.82 -20.87
N GLU A 277 15.38 1.67 -20.31
CA GLU A 277 16.64 1.43 -19.61
C GLU A 277 17.85 1.85 -20.43
N THR A 278 17.98 1.37 -21.68
CA THR A 278 19.16 1.68 -22.52
C THR A 278 19.30 3.18 -22.72
N LYS A 279 18.19 3.90 -22.96
CA LYS A 279 18.19 5.37 -23.12
C LYS A 279 18.54 6.10 -21.83
N LEU A 280 18.10 5.58 -20.69
CA LEU A 280 18.44 6.16 -19.39
C LEU A 280 19.93 5.96 -19.09
N ILE A 281 20.48 4.78 -19.36
CA ILE A 281 21.92 4.48 -19.24
C ILE A 281 22.74 5.37 -20.18
N GLU A 282 22.31 5.56 -21.44
CA GLU A 282 22.98 6.47 -22.40
C GLU A 282 23.09 7.91 -21.89
N ASN A 283 22.09 8.39 -21.12
CA ASN A 283 22.09 9.75 -20.55
C ASN A 283 22.63 9.81 -19.11
N ASN A 284 22.86 8.66 -18.49
CA ASN A 284 23.39 8.51 -17.14
C ASN A 284 24.18 7.18 -17.01
N PRO A 285 25.43 7.14 -17.49
CA PRO A 285 26.21 5.90 -17.61
C PRO A 285 26.49 5.22 -16.26
N ASP A 286 26.44 5.98 -15.17
CA ASP A 286 26.70 5.48 -13.82
C ASP A 286 25.48 4.81 -13.17
N LEU A 287 24.33 4.82 -13.85
CA LEU A 287 23.11 4.18 -13.39
C LEU A 287 23.33 2.69 -13.07
N VAL A 288 22.85 2.24 -11.91
CA VAL A 288 22.72 0.82 -11.57
C VAL A 288 21.36 0.34 -12.05
N ALA A 289 21.31 -0.35 -13.20
CA ALA A 289 20.08 -0.99 -13.67
C ALA A 289 19.97 -2.40 -13.10
N LEU A 290 18.84 -2.70 -12.46
CA LEU A 290 18.57 -3.98 -11.82
C LEU A 290 17.29 -4.65 -12.37
N PRO A 291 17.33 -5.97 -12.58
CA PRO A 291 16.15 -6.70 -13.00
C PRO A 291 15.18 -6.86 -11.82
N CYS A 292 13.88 -6.90 -12.09
CA CYS A 292 12.91 -7.26 -11.07
C CYS A 292 13.03 -8.76 -10.73
N VAL A 293 13.69 -9.10 -9.62
CA VAL A 293 13.96 -10.51 -9.26
C VAL A 293 12.70 -11.34 -9.05
N CYS A 294 11.64 -10.75 -8.48
CA CYS A 294 10.36 -11.44 -8.32
C CYS A 294 9.77 -11.80 -9.68
N HIS A 295 10.01 -10.96 -10.70
CA HIS A 295 9.49 -11.18 -12.04
C HIS A 295 10.21 -12.35 -12.73
N TYR A 296 11.54 -12.34 -12.68
CA TYR A 296 12.33 -13.44 -13.23
C TYR A 296 12.12 -14.75 -12.46
N SER A 297 11.91 -14.70 -11.15
CA SER A 297 11.49 -15.85 -10.34
C SER A 297 10.16 -16.44 -10.87
N ALA A 298 9.15 -15.60 -11.09
CA ALA A 298 7.88 -16.06 -11.65
C ALA A 298 8.01 -16.58 -13.10
N LEU A 299 8.90 -15.99 -13.91
CA LEU A 299 9.22 -16.51 -15.25
C LEU A 299 9.96 -17.86 -15.20
N ALA A 300 10.86 -18.07 -14.23
CA ALA A 300 11.55 -19.34 -14.02
C ALA A 300 10.53 -20.47 -13.82
N VAL A 301 9.55 -20.23 -12.94
CA VAL A 301 8.43 -21.15 -12.72
C VAL A 301 7.63 -21.36 -14.00
N LYS A 302 7.27 -20.29 -14.72
CA LYS A 302 6.50 -20.39 -15.97
C LYS A 302 7.23 -21.22 -17.03
N VAL A 303 8.55 -21.09 -17.14
CA VAL A 303 9.38 -21.86 -18.07
C VAL A 303 9.49 -23.31 -17.61
N ALA A 304 9.77 -23.54 -16.33
CA ALA A 304 9.86 -24.89 -15.76
C ALA A 304 8.53 -25.65 -15.88
N CYS A 305 7.39 -25.03 -15.58
CA CYS A 305 6.06 -25.63 -15.74
C CYS A 305 5.77 -26.08 -17.18
N LYS A 306 6.49 -25.62 -18.22
CA LYS A 306 6.27 -26.08 -19.60
C LYS A 306 6.63 -27.56 -19.81
N VAL A 307 7.46 -28.14 -18.94
CA VAL A 307 7.84 -29.56 -19.01
C VAL A 307 6.70 -30.48 -18.57
N LEU A 308 5.74 -29.97 -17.79
CA LEU A 308 4.61 -30.76 -17.32
C LEU A 308 3.73 -31.18 -18.49
N PRO A 309 3.10 -32.37 -18.42
CA PRO A 309 2.16 -32.84 -19.43
C PRO A 309 1.11 -31.78 -19.76
N GLN A 310 0.82 -31.63 -21.05
CA GLN A 310 -0.12 -30.60 -21.53
C GLN A 310 -1.50 -30.73 -20.87
N ASN A 311 -1.95 -31.96 -20.63
CA ASN A 311 -3.21 -32.28 -19.97
C ASN A 311 -3.21 -31.78 -18.52
N CYS A 312 -2.17 -32.05 -17.74
CA CYS A 312 -2.01 -31.54 -16.37
C CYS A 312 -2.04 -30.00 -16.34
N ARG A 313 -1.31 -29.33 -17.25
CA ARG A 313 -1.33 -27.86 -17.36
C ARG A 313 -2.70 -27.30 -17.72
N ARG A 314 -3.44 -27.99 -18.60
CA ARG A 314 -4.80 -27.61 -18.99
C ARG A 314 -5.74 -27.76 -17.81
N PHE A 315 -5.66 -28.88 -17.09
CA PHE A 315 -6.44 -29.13 -15.88
C PHE A 315 -6.24 -28.02 -14.84
N ILE A 316 -5.00 -27.74 -14.43
CA ILE A 316 -4.71 -26.70 -13.43
C ILE A 316 -5.25 -25.34 -13.86
N LYS A 317 -5.19 -25.00 -15.16
CA LYS A 317 -5.78 -23.75 -15.66
C LYS A 317 -7.30 -23.76 -15.63
N SER A 318 -7.93 -24.89 -15.91
CA SER A 318 -9.39 -25.00 -15.94
C SER A 318 -10.02 -24.89 -14.56
N VAL A 319 -9.31 -25.27 -13.49
CA VAL A 319 -9.85 -25.24 -12.12
C VAL A 319 -10.33 -23.83 -11.71
N SER A 320 -9.63 -22.74 -12.04
CA SER A 320 -10.09 -21.39 -11.70
C SER A 320 -11.37 -21.01 -12.44
N THR A 321 -11.52 -21.45 -13.69
CA THR A 321 -12.74 -21.22 -14.47
C THR A 321 -13.91 -22.02 -13.88
N ILE A 322 -13.64 -23.24 -13.43
CA ILE A 322 -14.63 -24.10 -12.76
C ILE A 322 -15.10 -23.45 -11.45
N ILE A 323 -14.17 -23.01 -10.61
CA ILE A 323 -14.47 -22.36 -9.32
C ILE A 323 -15.26 -21.06 -9.54
N ASN A 324 -14.84 -20.23 -10.51
CA ASN A 324 -15.47 -18.92 -10.75
C ASN A 324 -16.84 -19.00 -11.46
N ASN A 325 -17.12 -20.07 -12.21
CA ASN A 325 -18.38 -20.24 -12.94
C ASN A 325 -19.39 -21.15 -12.21
N SER A 326 -19.07 -21.64 -11.01
CA SER A 326 -20.01 -22.45 -10.23
C SER A 326 -21.12 -21.57 -9.63
N PRO A 327 -22.41 -21.90 -9.83
CA PRO A 327 -23.53 -21.17 -9.21
C PRO A 327 -23.61 -21.40 -7.69
N GLU A 328 -23.09 -22.52 -7.21
CA GLU A 328 -22.77 -22.74 -5.80
C GLU A 328 -21.39 -22.13 -5.57
N LYS A 329 -21.33 -20.93 -4.99
CA LYS A 329 -20.07 -20.36 -4.51
C LYS A 329 -19.46 -21.38 -3.54
N ILE A 330 -18.40 -22.06 -3.97
CA ILE A 330 -17.47 -22.65 -3.02
C ILE A 330 -17.03 -21.47 -2.15
N ASP A 331 -17.37 -21.53 -0.86
CA ASP A 331 -17.14 -20.45 0.08
C ASP A 331 -15.63 -20.34 0.36
N THR A 332 -14.88 -19.80 -0.60
CA THR A 332 -13.56 -19.24 -0.35
C THR A 332 -13.77 -17.85 0.22
N SER A 333 -14.32 -17.78 1.43
CA SER A 333 -14.41 -16.58 2.25
C SER A 333 -13.06 -16.24 2.90
N GLN A 334 -11.98 -16.28 2.11
CA GLN A 334 -10.75 -15.53 2.35
C GLN A 334 -10.18 -15.11 0.97
N ASP A 335 -9.85 -13.82 0.84
CA ASP A 335 -9.22 -13.19 -0.33
C ASP A 335 -10.12 -12.88 -1.54
N SER A 336 -11.10 -12.00 -1.33
CA SER A 336 -11.73 -11.18 -2.39
C SER A 336 -10.77 -10.22 -3.14
N ASN A 337 -9.46 -10.39 -2.98
CA ASN A 337 -8.41 -9.71 -3.74
C ASN A 337 -7.93 -10.51 -4.97
N MET A 338 -8.47 -11.71 -5.24
CA MET A 338 -8.04 -12.53 -6.38
C MET A 338 -8.53 -12.03 -7.76
N SER A 339 -9.43 -11.04 -7.82
CA SER A 339 -10.10 -10.63 -9.06
C SER A 339 -9.66 -9.27 -9.64
N SER A 340 -8.75 -8.53 -9.00
CA SER A 340 -8.37 -7.16 -9.41
C SER A 340 -6.88 -6.96 -9.73
N GLU A 341 -6.18 -7.99 -10.19
CA GLU A 341 -4.81 -7.85 -10.71
C GLU A 341 -4.75 -8.06 -12.22
N LYS A 342 -5.28 -7.11 -13.01
CA LYS A 342 -4.91 -6.98 -14.44
C LYS A 342 -3.56 -6.27 -14.61
N SER A 343 -2.54 -6.67 -13.85
CA SER A 343 -1.17 -6.22 -14.09
C SER A 343 -0.45 -7.21 -15.01
N SER A 344 0.71 -6.82 -15.55
CA SER A 344 1.64 -7.68 -16.30
C SER A 344 1.99 -9.02 -15.59
N TYR A 345 1.66 -9.18 -14.31
CA TYR A 345 1.74 -10.45 -13.58
C TYR A 345 0.58 -11.42 -13.81
N ALA A 346 -0.59 -10.98 -14.27
CA ALA A 346 -1.63 -11.90 -14.76
C ALA A 346 -1.16 -12.70 -15.99
N ALA A 347 -0.15 -12.20 -16.72
CA ALA A 347 0.49 -12.91 -17.82
C ALA A 347 1.46 -14.02 -17.34
N VAL A 348 1.85 -14.02 -16.06
CA VAL A 348 2.63 -15.08 -15.41
C VAL A 348 1.63 -15.94 -14.63
N GLY A 349 1.00 -16.87 -15.37
CA GLY A 349 -0.27 -17.51 -15.02
C GLY A 349 -0.33 -18.27 -13.70
N TRP A 350 -1.55 -18.72 -13.37
CA TRP A 350 -1.96 -19.38 -12.12
C TRP A 350 -1.02 -20.50 -11.64
N LEU A 351 -0.35 -21.20 -12.56
CA LEU A 351 0.69 -22.21 -12.32
C LEU A 351 1.91 -21.71 -11.53
N SER A 352 2.07 -20.39 -11.38
CA SER A 352 3.19 -19.79 -10.64
C SER A 352 2.84 -19.37 -9.21
N ARG A 353 1.60 -19.59 -8.78
CA ARG A 353 1.11 -19.16 -7.46
C ARG A 353 0.99 -20.36 -6.53
N HIS A 354 1.88 -20.44 -5.52
CA HIS A 354 1.83 -21.49 -4.49
C HIS A 354 0.43 -21.64 -3.87
N LYS A 355 -0.14 -20.54 -3.34
CA LYS A 355 -1.48 -20.53 -2.73
C LYS A 355 -2.56 -21.11 -3.64
N TYR A 356 -2.43 -20.93 -4.96
CA TYR A 356 -3.40 -21.47 -5.91
C TYR A 356 -3.30 -22.99 -6.02
N ILE A 357 -2.07 -23.51 -6.13
CA ILE A 357 -1.80 -24.96 -6.17
C ILE A 357 -2.18 -25.64 -4.84
N GLU A 358 -1.86 -24.99 -3.72
CA GLU A 358 -2.25 -25.42 -2.38
C GLU A 358 -3.79 -25.48 -2.25
N GLY A 359 -4.49 -24.42 -2.65
CA GLY A 359 -5.95 -24.41 -2.65
C GLY A 359 -6.58 -25.51 -3.52
N ILE A 360 -5.99 -25.85 -4.67
CA ILE A 360 -6.45 -27.00 -5.49
C ILE A 360 -6.39 -28.31 -4.69
N LEU A 361 -5.33 -28.51 -3.90
CA LEU A 361 -5.16 -29.72 -3.09
C LEU A 361 -6.11 -29.74 -1.89
N GLU A 362 -6.37 -28.57 -1.27
CA GLU A 362 -7.33 -28.44 -0.16
C GLU A 362 -8.76 -28.81 -0.57
N VAL A 363 -9.18 -28.40 -1.77
CA VAL A 363 -10.52 -28.70 -2.29
C VAL A 363 -10.56 -29.95 -3.18
N TRP A 364 -9.52 -30.79 -3.17
CA TRP A 364 -9.38 -31.90 -4.12
C TRP A 364 -10.59 -32.84 -4.13
N ASP A 365 -11.07 -33.28 -2.96
CA ASP A 365 -12.21 -34.20 -2.85
C ASP A 365 -13.55 -33.53 -3.23
N THR A 366 -13.66 -32.21 -3.03
CA THR A 366 -14.83 -31.45 -3.48
C THR A 366 -14.83 -31.30 -5.00
N LEU A 367 -13.66 -31.07 -5.60
CA LEU A 367 -13.49 -31.05 -7.06
C LEU A 367 -13.82 -32.41 -7.68
N ASP A 368 -13.44 -33.51 -7.04
CA ASP A 368 -13.77 -34.86 -7.51
C ASP A 368 -15.28 -35.06 -7.63
N ASN A 369 -16.01 -34.76 -6.54
CA ASN A 369 -17.46 -34.85 -6.50
C ASN A 369 -18.13 -33.96 -7.55
N PHE A 370 -17.63 -32.73 -7.73
CA PHE A 370 -18.16 -31.78 -8.70
C PHE A 370 -17.91 -32.24 -10.15
N LEU A 371 -16.68 -32.61 -10.46
CA LEU A 371 -16.29 -33.07 -11.80
C LEU A 371 -16.99 -34.37 -12.17
N THR A 372 -17.17 -35.29 -11.22
CA THR A 372 -17.95 -36.51 -11.43
C THR A 372 -19.39 -36.19 -11.80
N LYS A 373 -20.04 -35.27 -11.08
CA LYS A 373 -21.42 -34.81 -11.40
C LYS A 373 -21.52 -34.11 -12.76
N GLN A 374 -20.49 -33.36 -13.17
CA GLN A 374 -20.47 -32.69 -14.48
C GLN A 374 -20.12 -33.62 -15.64
N ALA A 375 -19.25 -34.61 -15.41
CA ALA A 375 -18.90 -35.63 -16.39
C ALA A 375 -20.12 -36.49 -16.75
N CYS A 376 -20.99 -36.80 -15.79
CA CYS A 376 -22.28 -37.43 -16.06
C CYS A 376 -23.22 -36.62 -16.98
N LYS A 377 -22.91 -35.34 -17.23
CA LYS A 377 -23.65 -34.44 -18.14
C LYS A 377 -22.88 -34.15 -19.44
N ASP A 378 -21.75 -34.81 -19.69
CA ASP A 378 -20.84 -34.58 -20.84
C ASP A 378 -20.27 -33.16 -20.97
N ILE A 379 -20.35 -32.33 -19.93
CA ILE A 379 -19.88 -30.94 -19.98
C ILE A 379 -18.36 -30.85 -19.74
N SER A 380 -17.77 -31.82 -19.02
CA SER A 380 -16.36 -31.79 -18.62
C SER A 380 -15.69 -33.18 -18.49
N ALA A 381 -16.16 -34.18 -19.26
CA ALA A 381 -15.62 -35.55 -19.24
C ALA A 381 -14.10 -35.62 -19.45
N ASP A 382 -13.55 -34.82 -20.38
CA ASP A 382 -12.11 -34.71 -20.61
C ASP A 382 -11.32 -34.19 -19.39
N LEU A 383 -11.90 -33.29 -18.59
CA LEU A 383 -11.23 -32.77 -17.40
C LEU A 383 -11.31 -33.74 -16.23
N HIS A 384 -12.41 -34.50 -16.14
CA HIS A 384 -12.56 -35.56 -15.15
C HIS A 384 -11.55 -36.69 -15.39
N SER A 385 -11.35 -37.14 -16.64
CA SER A 385 -10.35 -38.17 -16.95
C SER A 385 -8.92 -37.74 -16.58
N ILE A 386 -8.56 -36.47 -16.84
CA ILE A 386 -7.26 -35.91 -16.44
C ILE A 386 -7.14 -35.82 -14.91
N PHE A 387 -8.23 -35.47 -14.21
CA PHE A 387 -8.25 -35.37 -12.75
C PHE A 387 -8.10 -36.74 -12.07
N GLN A 388 -8.72 -37.78 -12.64
CA GLN A 388 -8.63 -39.15 -12.13
C GLN A 388 -7.26 -39.79 -12.38
N ASP A 389 -6.45 -39.26 -13.31
CA ASP A 389 -5.08 -39.70 -13.51
C ASP A 389 -4.23 -39.45 -12.24
N PRO A 390 -3.74 -40.50 -11.57
CA PRO A 390 -2.91 -40.36 -10.37
C PRO A 390 -1.65 -39.54 -10.61
N ALA A 391 -1.09 -39.56 -11.83
CA ALA A 391 0.07 -38.75 -12.18
C ALA A 391 -0.25 -37.25 -12.09
N THR A 392 -1.47 -36.82 -12.43
CA THR A 392 -1.90 -35.42 -12.30
C THR A 392 -1.80 -34.95 -10.85
N LYS A 393 -2.30 -35.74 -9.89
CA LYS A 393 -2.20 -35.38 -8.47
C LYS A 393 -0.75 -35.35 -7.99
N ALA A 394 0.08 -36.30 -8.43
CA ALA A 394 1.51 -36.31 -8.12
C ALA A 394 2.22 -35.02 -8.59
N TYR A 395 1.93 -34.54 -9.81
CA TYR A 395 2.48 -33.27 -10.31
C TYR A 395 2.01 -32.06 -9.49
N VAL A 396 0.74 -32.02 -9.06
CA VAL A 396 0.21 -30.92 -8.25
C VAL A 396 0.87 -30.91 -6.85
N ILE A 397 1.07 -32.07 -6.23
CA ILE A 397 1.80 -32.21 -4.96
C ILE A 397 3.26 -31.76 -5.12
N PHE A 398 3.94 -32.19 -6.18
CA PHE A 398 5.31 -31.76 -6.50
C PHE A 398 5.40 -30.23 -6.70
N LEU A 399 4.42 -29.65 -7.39
CA LEU A 399 4.34 -28.20 -7.58
C LEU A 399 4.15 -27.48 -6.25
N LYS A 400 3.28 -27.95 -5.34
CA LYS A 400 3.13 -27.37 -3.99
C LYS A 400 4.48 -27.29 -3.28
N PHE A 401 5.21 -28.41 -3.23
CA PHE A 401 6.53 -28.49 -2.62
C PHE A 401 7.53 -27.49 -3.23
N THR A 402 7.64 -27.46 -4.56
CA THR A 402 8.64 -26.65 -5.24
C THR A 402 8.31 -25.16 -5.27
N LEU A 403 7.02 -24.81 -5.39
CA LEU A 403 6.58 -23.42 -5.44
C LEU A 403 6.68 -22.71 -4.08
N ASP A 404 6.70 -23.46 -2.97
CA ASP A 404 6.90 -22.86 -1.63
C ASP A 404 8.25 -22.14 -1.56
N THR A 405 9.31 -22.72 -2.11
CA THR A 405 10.63 -22.08 -2.14
C THR A 405 10.62 -20.79 -2.96
N PHE A 406 9.97 -20.78 -4.13
CA PHE A 406 9.80 -19.54 -4.91
C PHE A 406 8.93 -18.50 -4.19
N LYS A 407 7.89 -18.94 -3.46
CA LYS A 407 7.04 -18.08 -2.64
C LYS A 407 7.88 -17.40 -1.56
N ARG A 408 8.64 -18.15 -0.76
CA ARG A 408 9.52 -17.60 0.28
C ARG A 408 10.53 -16.60 -0.29
N TYR A 409 11.15 -16.92 -1.42
CA TYR A 409 12.05 -16.02 -2.12
C TYR A 409 11.34 -14.71 -2.53
N ASN A 410 10.16 -14.80 -3.14
CA ASN A 410 9.39 -13.64 -3.56
C ASN A 410 8.91 -12.81 -2.37
N ASP A 411 8.42 -13.43 -1.30
CA ASP A 411 7.95 -12.77 -0.08
C ASP A 411 9.07 -11.91 0.52
N LYS A 412 10.32 -12.43 0.57
CA LYS A 412 11.51 -11.68 1.02
C LYS A 412 11.73 -10.40 0.23
N PHE A 413 11.51 -10.42 -1.09
CA PHE A 413 11.74 -9.28 -1.98
C PHE A 413 10.47 -8.48 -2.34
N GLN A 414 9.34 -8.77 -1.70
CA GLN A 414 8.10 -7.98 -1.80
C GLN A 414 7.88 -7.07 -0.58
N THR A 415 8.80 -7.11 0.38
CA THR A 415 8.82 -6.23 1.55
C THR A 415 9.01 -4.76 1.19
N GLN A 416 8.61 -3.87 2.10
CA GLN A 416 8.91 -2.43 2.02
C GLN A 416 10.33 -2.10 2.49
N GLU A 417 10.91 -2.97 3.31
CA GLU A 417 12.23 -2.79 3.90
C GLU A 417 13.35 -2.85 2.85
N THR A 418 14.48 -2.21 3.16
CA THR A 418 15.67 -2.29 2.29
C THR A 418 16.38 -3.64 2.47
N VAL A 419 16.21 -4.54 1.50
CA VAL A 419 16.87 -5.87 1.48
C VAL A 419 17.83 -6.05 0.30
N ILE A 420 18.41 -4.96 -0.22
CA ILE A 420 19.33 -5.00 -1.36
C ILE A 420 20.62 -5.81 -1.08
N HIS A 421 21.10 -5.77 0.16
CA HIS A 421 22.26 -6.53 0.64
C HIS A 421 22.03 -8.05 0.67
N GLU A 422 20.76 -8.48 0.63
CA GLU A 422 20.36 -9.88 0.58
C GLU A 422 20.09 -10.39 -0.84
N LEU A 423 20.09 -9.50 -1.84
CA LEU A 423 19.57 -9.82 -3.18
C LEU A 423 20.36 -10.92 -3.88
N GLN A 424 21.69 -10.76 -3.99
CA GLN A 424 22.56 -11.77 -4.56
C GLN A 424 22.63 -13.05 -3.70
N PRO A 425 22.90 -13.01 -2.38
CA PRO A 425 23.02 -14.25 -1.60
C PRO A 425 21.72 -15.06 -1.57
N SER A 426 20.55 -14.41 -1.49
CA SER A 426 19.28 -15.13 -1.55
C SER A 426 18.99 -15.71 -2.94
N SER A 427 19.45 -15.04 -4.02
CA SER A 427 19.33 -15.59 -5.37
C SER A 427 20.18 -16.84 -5.51
N MET A 428 21.41 -16.81 -4.98
CA MET A 428 22.32 -17.96 -4.95
C MET A 428 21.72 -19.09 -4.11
N GLU A 429 21.16 -18.79 -2.94
CA GLU A 429 20.50 -19.77 -2.08
C GLU A 429 19.31 -20.44 -2.78
N LEU A 430 18.51 -19.67 -3.52
CA LEU A 430 17.42 -20.22 -4.33
C LEU A 430 17.95 -21.22 -5.37
N LEU A 431 19.01 -20.87 -6.11
CA LEU A 431 19.63 -21.77 -7.08
C LEU A 431 20.17 -23.03 -6.39
N LEU A 432 20.94 -22.86 -5.31
CA LEU A 432 21.51 -23.97 -4.54
C LEU A 432 20.42 -24.89 -3.98
N TRP A 433 19.28 -24.36 -3.56
CA TRP A 433 18.16 -25.17 -3.09
C TRP A 433 17.69 -26.15 -4.17
N PHE A 434 17.55 -25.68 -5.42
CA PHE A 434 17.20 -26.54 -6.55
C PHE A 434 18.29 -27.54 -6.87
N LEU A 435 19.54 -27.09 -7.01
CA LEU A 435 20.65 -27.97 -7.39
C LEU A 435 20.86 -29.09 -6.36
N ARG A 436 20.71 -28.82 -5.06
CA ARG A 436 20.80 -29.82 -4.00
C ARG A 436 19.77 -30.95 -4.12
N LYS A 437 18.70 -30.78 -4.91
CA LYS A 437 17.70 -31.83 -5.14
C LYS A 437 18.15 -32.90 -6.13
N PHE A 438 19.00 -32.53 -7.09
CA PHE A 438 19.28 -33.39 -8.24
C PHE A 438 20.73 -33.41 -8.73
N ILE A 439 21.62 -32.55 -8.22
CA ILE A 439 23.05 -32.53 -8.55
C ILE A 439 23.86 -33.18 -7.44
N LYS A 440 24.92 -33.91 -7.83
CA LYS A 440 25.87 -34.54 -6.90
C LYS A 440 26.50 -33.50 -5.97
N SER A 441 26.49 -33.77 -4.67
CA SER A 441 26.97 -32.85 -3.62
C SER A 441 28.43 -32.42 -3.80
N ALA A 442 29.28 -33.30 -4.34
CA ALA A 442 30.69 -33.01 -4.62
C ALA A 442 30.88 -31.83 -5.61
N LEU A 443 29.89 -31.55 -6.45
CA LEU A 443 29.91 -30.45 -7.43
C LEU A 443 29.36 -29.12 -6.85
N LEU A 444 28.81 -29.15 -5.64
CA LEU A 444 28.16 -28.01 -4.98
C LEU A 444 28.97 -27.43 -3.81
N ASN A 445 30.23 -27.85 -3.64
CA ASN A 445 31.12 -27.31 -2.61
C ASN A 445 31.38 -25.81 -2.85
N SER A 446 31.21 -24.96 -1.84
CA SER A 446 31.31 -23.50 -1.93
C SER A 446 32.64 -22.98 -2.48
N GLU A 447 33.76 -23.68 -2.24
CA GLU A 447 35.07 -23.28 -2.78
C GLU A 447 35.16 -23.41 -4.31
N ILE A 448 34.42 -24.36 -4.88
CA ILE A 448 34.39 -24.66 -6.31
C ILE A 448 33.24 -23.89 -6.95
N PHE A 449 32.06 -23.96 -6.32
CA PHE A 449 30.80 -23.52 -6.87
C PHE A 449 30.81 -22.02 -7.22
N ASP A 450 31.31 -21.14 -6.35
CA ASP A 450 31.37 -19.69 -6.60
C ASP A 450 32.14 -19.30 -7.89
N HIS A 451 33.09 -20.13 -8.33
CA HIS A 451 33.85 -19.90 -9.57
C HIS A 451 33.32 -20.71 -10.77
N THR A 452 32.46 -21.71 -10.56
CA THR A 452 32.08 -22.70 -11.59
C THR A 452 30.58 -22.81 -11.87
N VAL A 453 29.69 -22.07 -11.20
CA VAL A 453 28.22 -22.21 -11.38
C VAL A 453 27.81 -22.21 -12.86
N ARG A 454 28.35 -21.29 -13.66
CA ARG A 454 28.03 -21.17 -15.09
C ARG A 454 28.60 -22.29 -15.97
N ASN A 455 29.62 -22.99 -15.50
CA ASN A 455 30.28 -24.05 -16.24
C ASN A 455 29.61 -25.42 -16.00
N LEU A 456 28.77 -25.52 -14.97
CA LEU A 456 28.05 -26.75 -14.67
C LEU A 456 26.84 -26.91 -15.60
N ILE A 457 26.85 -27.96 -16.42
CA ILE A 457 25.70 -28.32 -17.25
C ILE A 457 24.71 -29.10 -16.39
N PHE A 458 23.65 -28.43 -15.94
CA PHE A 458 22.64 -29.01 -15.05
C PHE A 458 21.89 -30.19 -15.66
N SER A 459 21.77 -30.24 -16.98
CA SER A 459 21.08 -31.31 -17.71
C SER A 459 21.93 -32.56 -17.96
N ASP A 460 23.24 -32.50 -17.70
CA ASP A 460 24.15 -33.63 -17.94
C ASP A 460 23.96 -34.73 -16.87
N PRO A 461 23.59 -35.97 -17.27
CA PRO A 461 23.42 -37.09 -16.34
C PRO A 461 24.66 -37.40 -15.49
N VAL A 462 25.87 -37.07 -15.95
CA VAL A 462 27.11 -37.27 -15.19
C VAL A 462 27.12 -36.40 -13.93
N ASN A 463 26.51 -35.22 -13.98
CA ASN A 463 26.43 -34.29 -12.86
C ASN A 463 25.25 -34.57 -11.93
N GLN A 464 24.25 -35.31 -12.41
CA GLN A 464 23.00 -35.56 -11.70
C GLN A 464 23.09 -36.77 -10.76
N LEU A 465 22.25 -36.75 -9.72
CA LEU A 465 21.99 -37.91 -8.89
C LEU A 465 21.19 -38.97 -9.69
N PRO A 466 21.31 -40.26 -9.35
CA PRO A 466 20.37 -41.28 -9.80
C PRO A 466 18.92 -40.87 -9.48
N LEU A 467 17.96 -41.23 -10.35
CA LEU A 467 16.57 -40.77 -10.26
C LEU A 467 15.93 -41.12 -8.91
N GLU A 468 16.32 -42.26 -8.35
CA GLU A 468 15.86 -42.80 -7.07
C GLU A 468 16.36 -41.98 -5.87
N GLU A 469 17.50 -41.30 -6.00
CA GLU A 469 18.11 -40.46 -4.96
C GLU A 469 17.63 -39.01 -5.02
N ILE A 470 16.94 -38.61 -6.10
CA ILE A 470 16.44 -37.24 -6.27
C ILE A 470 15.34 -36.93 -5.25
N ASP A 471 15.41 -35.73 -4.68
CA ASP A 471 14.40 -35.24 -3.74
C ASP A 471 13.27 -34.47 -4.44
N PHE A 472 12.13 -35.15 -4.63
CA PHE A 472 10.88 -34.59 -5.14
C PHE A 472 9.91 -34.10 -4.04
N GLY A 473 10.33 -34.14 -2.77
CA GLY A 473 9.50 -33.85 -1.59
C GLY A 473 8.79 -35.08 -1.03
N ASP A 474 8.73 -35.16 0.30
CA ASP A 474 8.22 -36.34 1.03
C ASP A 474 6.78 -36.67 0.69
N GLU A 475 5.90 -35.65 0.60
CA GLU A 475 4.48 -35.83 0.25
C GLU A 475 4.32 -36.46 -1.16
N CYS A 476 5.15 -36.05 -2.12
CA CYS A 476 5.12 -36.60 -3.48
C CYS A 476 5.65 -38.04 -3.51
N LYS A 477 6.76 -38.31 -2.80
CA LYS A 477 7.36 -39.64 -2.68
C LYS A 477 6.40 -40.63 -2.05
N GLN A 478 5.78 -40.26 -0.92
CA GLN A 478 4.79 -41.09 -0.23
C GLN A 478 3.59 -41.37 -1.14
N TYR A 479 3.03 -40.34 -1.78
CA TYR A 479 1.90 -40.51 -2.68
C TYR A 479 2.21 -41.47 -3.85
N LEU A 480 3.37 -41.32 -4.50
CA LEU A 480 3.77 -42.21 -5.61
C LEU A 480 3.99 -43.65 -5.12
N GLN A 481 4.63 -43.83 -3.97
CA GLN A 481 4.85 -45.15 -3.38
C GLN A 481 3.54 -45.84 -3.00
N ASP A 482 2.59 -45.11 -2.41
CA ASP A 482 1.28 -45.63 -2.05
C ASP A 482 0.49 -46.08 -3.29
N ARG A 483 0.53 -45.30 -4.37
CA ARG A 483 -0.14 -45.66 -5.63
C ARG A 483 0.53 -46.82 -6.35
N LEU A 484 1.85 -46.94 -6.25
CA LEU A 484 2.59 -48.12 -6.74
C LEU A 484 2.20 -49.37 -5.94
N ASN A 485 2.19 -49.30 -4.61
CA ASN A 485 1.82 -50.40 -3.73
C ASN A 485 0.36 -50.86 -3.94
N GLN A 486 -0.54 -49.94 -4.30
CA GLN A 486 -1.94 -50.23 -4.63
C GLN A 486 -2.13 -50.81 -6.04
N GLY A 487 -1.06 -50.91 -6.85
CA GLY A 487 -1.14 -51.35 -8.25
C GLY A 487 -1.84 -50.35 -9.18
N VAL A 488 -2.02 -49.09 -8.74
CA VAL A 488 -2.67 -48.02 -9.50
C VAL A 488 -1.70 -47.38 -10.49
N LEU A 489 -0.42 -47.29 -10.13
CA LEU A 489 0.67 -46.87 -11.01
C LEU A 489 1.67 -48.02 -11.18
N SER A 490 2.29 -48.11 -12.36
CA SER A 490 3.44 -48.99 -12.59
C SER A 490 4.76 -48.29 -12.23
N GLU A 491 5.84 -49.06 -12.08
CA GLU A 491 7.20 -48.48 -11.91
C GLU A 491 7.57 -47.54 -13.07
N THR A 492 7.12 -47.86 -14.29
CA THR A 492 7.35 -47.03 -15.47
C THR A 492 6.64 -45.68 -15.33
N ASP A 493 5.40 -45.66 -14.83
CA ASP A 493 4.65 -44.42 -14.62
C ASP A 493 5.31 -43.54 -13.55
N VAL A 494 5.78 -44.15 -12.45
CA VAL A 494 6.53 -43.44 -11.41
C VAL A 494 7.79 -42.81 -11.98
N LYS A 495 8.57 -43.55 -12.77
CA LYS A 495 9.79 -43.04 -13.44
C LYS A 495 9.48 -41.92 -14.44
N LEU A 496 8.36 -41.98 -15.16
CA LEU A 496 7.92 -40.92 -16.06
C LEU A 496 7.59 -39.63 -15.30
N VAL A 497 6.86 -39.73 -14.17
CA VAL A 497 6.56 -38.59 -13.30
C VAL A 497 7.86 -37.97 -12.75
N GLN A 498 8.73 -38.79 -12.17
CA GLN A 498 10.02 -38.36 -11.62
C GLN A 498 10.90 -37.72 -12.70
N GLY A 499 10.96 -38.30 -13.90
CA GLY A 499 11.70 -37.75 -15.04
C GLY A 499 11.19 -36.37 -15.45
N CYS A 500 9.87 -36.16 -15.48
CA CYS A 500 9.27 -34.85 -15.73
C CYS A 500 9.61 -33.83 -14.62
N CYS A 501 9.56 -34.27 -13.35
CA CYS A 501 9.93 -33.44 -12.20
C CYS A 501 11.43 -33.06 -12.20
N LEU A 502 12.32 -33.97 -12.60
CA LEU A 502 13.74 -33.66 -12.80
C LEU A 502 13.92 -32.60 -13.89
N GLN A 503 13.23 -32.74 -15.03
CA GLN A 503 13.28 -31.72 -16.09
C GLN A 503 12.75 -30.36 -15.61
N PHE A 504 11.80 -30.34 -14.67
CA PHE A 504 11.36 -29.10 -14.02
C PHE A 504 12.54 -28.46 -13.26
N TYR A 505 13.24 -29.21 -12.42
CA TYR A 505 14.39 -28.71 -11.66
C TYR A 505 15.52 -28.20 -12.57
N VAL A 506 15.84 -28.92 -13.63
CA VAL A 506 16.82 -28.49 -14.63
C VAL A 506 16.41 -27.15 -15.24
N LYS A 507 15.18 -27.05 -15.76
CA LYS A 507 14.70 -25.82 -16.43
C LYS A 507 14.57 -24.64 -15.48
N ALA A 508 14.16 -24.87 -14.23
CA ALA A 508 14.12 -23.83 -13.21
C ALA A 508 15.54 -23.32 -12.88
N SER A 509 16.49 -24.22 -12.66
CA SER A 509 17.89 -23.89 -12.32
C SER A 509 18.60 -23.16 -13.45
N GLU A 510 18.45 -23.62 -14.69
CA GLU A 510 18.97 -22.95 -15.89
C GLU A 510 18.42 -21.51 -16.00
N TYR A 511 17.12 -21.33 -15.76
CA TYR A 511 16.51 -20.01 -15.86
C TYR A 511 16.98 -19.08 -14.74
N ILE A 512 17.03 -19.58 -13.50
CA ILE A 512 17.53 -18.84 -12.33
C ILE A 512 18.97 -18.39 -12.56
N CYS A 513 19.87 -19.31 -12.94
CA CYS A 513 21.29 -19.03 -13.15
C CYS A 513 21.53 -17.94 -14.21
N ASN A 514 20.71 -17.92 -15.26
CA ASN A 514 20.86 -16.98 -16.37
C ASN A 514 20.26 -15.60 -16.13
N HIS A 515 19.30 -15.45 -15.21
CA HIS A 515 18.50 -14.22 -15.11
C HIS A 515 18.45 -13.59 -13.71
N LEU A 516 18.63 -14.37 -12.64
CA LEU A 516 18.78 -13.81 -11.30
C LEU A 516 20.22 -13.31 -11.11
N PRO A 517 20.46 -12.38 -10.17
CA PRO A 517 21.77 -11.75 -9.98
C PRO A 517 22.80 -12.65 -9.29
N ILE A 518 22.88 -13.94 -9.66
CA ILE A 518 23.75 -14.95 -9.05
C ILE A 518 25.22 -14.52 -9.08
N ASP A 519 25.70 -14.07 -10.24
CA ASP A 519 27.10 -13.65 -10.44
C ASP A 519 27.25 -12.12 -10.46
N ASN A 520 26.28 -11.39 -9.91
CA ASN A 520 26.35 -9.94 -9.88
C ASN A 520 27.34 -9.48 -8.79
N LEU A 521 28.59 -9.21 -9.20
CA LEU A 521 29.66 -8.78 -8.31
C LEU A 521 29.33 -7.53 -7.51
N PHE A 522 28.60 -6.56 -8.09
CA PHE A 522 28.20 -5.36 -7.36
C PHE A 522 27.28 -5.73 -6.18
N LEU A 523 26.23 -6.52 -6.43
CA LEU A 523 25.29 -6.95 -5.38
C LEU A 523 25.95 -7.89 -4.37
N GLN A 524 26.90 -8.73 -4.79
CA GLN A 524 27.74 -9.52 -3.90
C GLN A 524 28.56 -8.61 -2.96
N HIS A 525 29.15 -7.53 -3.47
CA HIS A 525 29.87 -6.57 -2.63
C HIS A 525 28.93 -5.78 -1.70
N VAL A 526 27.71 -5.44 -2.14
CA VAL A 526 26.71 -4.76 -1.27
C VAL A 526 26.35 -5.58 -0.03
N ASN A 527 26.48 -6.92 -0.07
CA ASN A 527 26.29 -7.76 1.11
C ASN A 527 27.24 -7.42 2.27
N VAL A 528 28.37 -6.76 2.01
CA VAL A 528 29.31 -6.33 3.07
C VAL A 528 28.64 -5.42 4.13
N PHE A 529 27.56 -4.72 3.75
CA PHE A 529 26.82 -3.85 4.66
C PHE A 529 25.80 -4.59 5.53
N ALA A 530 25.63 -5.90 5.37
CA ALA A 530 24.84 -6.72 6.28
C ALA A 530 25.44 -6.70 7.69
N SER A 531 24.60 -6.83 8.73
CA SER A 531 25.01 -6.73 10.13
C SER A 531 26.18 -7.67 10.48
N ARG A 532 26.13 -8.91 9.99
CA ARG A 532 27.19 -9.92 10.17
C ARG A 532 28.55 -9.43 9.70
N SER A 533 28.62 -8.91 8.47
CA SER A 533 29.87 -8.46 7.84
C SER A 533 30.32 -7.10 8.39
N ALA A 534 29.39 -6.15 8.50
CA ALA A 534 29.70 -4.79 8.91
C ALA A 534 30.19 -4.70 10.37
N LEU A 535 29.55 -5.43 11.28
CA LEU A 535 29.79 -5.31 12.73
C LEU A 535 30.76 -6.36 13.28
N TYR A 536 30.80 -7.58 12.72
CA TYR A 536 31.49 -8.71 13.35
C TYR A 536 32.68 -9.26 12.57
N ASP A 537 32.81 -8.94 11.28
CA ASP A 537 33.95 -9.43 10.48
C ASP A 537 35.24 -8.72 10.89
N CYS A 538 36.20 -9.51 11.41
CA CYS A 538 37.52 -9.05 11.82
C CYS A 538 38.47 -8.80 10.65
N ASP A 539 38.22 -9.37 9.47
CA ASP A 539 39.00 -9.10 8.26
C ASP A 539 38.54 -7.76 7.62
N ARG A 540 38.96 -6.66 8.27
CA ARG A 540 38.61 -5.31 7.82
C ARG A 540 39.21 -4.97 6.46
N ASP A 541 40.35 -5.52 6.11
CA ASP A 541 41.01 -5.26 4.82
C ASP A 541 40.23 -5.89 3.65
N SER A 542 39.75 -7.13 3.80
CA SER A 542 38.91 -7.78 2.79
C SER A 542 37.53 -7.15 2.69
N THR A 543 36.90 -6.84 3.81
CA THR A 543 35.57 -6.20 3.80
C THR A 543 35.65 -4.78 3.26
N PHE A 544 36.68 -3.99 3.61
CA PHE A 544 36.85 -2.65 3.06
C PHE A 544 37.05 -2.66 1.55
N ARG A 545 37.78 -3.64 0.99
CA ARG A 545 37.86 -3.82 -0.48
C ARG A 545 36.48 -3.94 -1.11
N LYS A 546 35.53 -4.65 -0.49
CA LYS A 546 34.14 -4.74 -0.98
C LYS A 546 33.41 -3.39 -0.88
N VAL A 547 33.55 -2.67 0.25
CA VAL A 547 32.99 -1.31 0.42
C VAL A 547 33.50 -0.37 -0.67
N LEU A 548 34.79 -0.43 -0.97
CA LEU A 548 35.45 0.37 -1.99
C LEU A 548 34.90 0.08 -3.39
N GLN A 549 34.68 -1.19 -3.73
CA GLN A 549 34.06 -1.56 -5.00
C GLN A 549 32.63 -1.03 -5.13
N VAL A 550 31.84 -1.05 -4.04
CA VAL A 550 30.49 -0.45 -4.04
C VAL A 550 30.57 1.07 -4.25
N LYS A 551 31.43 1.76 -3.49
CA LYS A 551 31.66 3.21 -3.61
C LYS A 551 32.04 3.60 -5.04
N ARG A 552 33.02 2.91 -5.63
CA ARG A 552 33.50 3.16 -7.00
C ARG A 552 32.39 2.94 -8.03
N ARG A 553 31.56 1.91 -7.87
CA ARG A 553 30.42 1.67 -8.77
C ARG A 553 29.34 2.75 -8.67
N LEU A 554 29.15 3.36 -7.50
CA LEU A 554 28.20 4.44 -7.26
C LEU A 554 28.76 5.84 -7.56
N ARG A 555 30.06 5.94 -7.90
CA ARG A 555 30.82 7.18 -8.13
C ARG A 555 30.58 8.25 -7.06
N ASP A 556 30.60 7.84 -5.80
CA ASP A 556 30.56 8.79 -4.71
C ASP A 556 31.91 9.53 -4.61
N MET A 557 31.87 10.86 -4.46
CA MET A 557 33.04 11.75 -4.44
C MET A 557 33.76 11.77 -3.07
N LEU A 558 33.34 10.89 -2.16
CA LEU A 558 33.92 10.77 -0.83
C LEU A 558 35.40 10.38 -0.89
N ASP A 559 36.14 10.74 0.15
CA ASP A 559 37.54 10.35 0.31
C ASP A 559 37.66 8.85 0.67
N GLU A 560 38.59 8.12 0.02
CA GLU A 560 38.78 6.67 0.26
C GLU A 560 39.33 6.40 1.67
N ASP A 561 40.32 7.18 2.10
CA ASP A 561 41.00 7.01 3.39
C ASP A 561 40.07 7.30 4.56
N SER A 562 39.23 8.33 4.44
CA SER A 562 38.23 8.67 5.45
C SER A 562 37.18 7.57 5.62
N ILE A 563 36.70 6.96 4.51
CA ILE A 563 35.77 5.82 4.60
C ILE A 563 36.47 4.62 5.24
N GLU A 564 37.74 4.36 4.91
CA GLU A 564 38.50 3.26 5.50
C GLU A 564 38.61 3.40 7.01
N SER A 565 38.99 4.59 7.48
CA SER A 565 39.10 4.89 8.91
C SER A 565 37.75 4.70 9.63
N GLU A 566 36.66 5.20 9.04
CA GLU A 566 35.31 5.00 9.57
C GLU A 566 34.91 3.52 9.60
N TRP A 567 35.21 2.77 8.53
CA TRP A 567 34.91 1.35 8.43
C TRP A 567 35.67 0.52 9.46
N ARG A 568 36.95 0.81 9.70
CA ARG A 568 37.75 0.18 10.76
C ARG A 568 37.17 0.52 12.14
N SER A 569 36.86 1.79 12.39
CA SER A 569 36.29 2.26 13.66
C SER A 569 34.92 1.64 13.98
N LEU A 570 34.13 1.28 12.96
CA LEU A 570 32.85 0.57 13.15
C LEU A 570 33.03 -0.78 13.88
N TYR A 571 34.17 -1.45 13.67
CA TYR A 571 34.48 -2.71 14.36
C TYR A 571 34.81 -2.50 15.85
N GLU A 572 35.24 -1.30 16.25
CA GLU A 572 35.58 -0.99 17.65
C GLU A 572 34.36 -0.65 18.52
N ILE A 573 33.15 -0.61 17.93
CA ILE A 573 31.91 -0.41 18.70
C ILE A 573 31.76 -1.53 19.74
N SER A 574 31.30 -1.17 20.94
CA SER A 574 31.18 -2.13 22.04
C SER A 574 30.30 -3.35 21.67
N PRO A 575 30.62 -4.56 22.15
CA PRO A 575 29.86 -5.77 21.84
C PRO A 575 28.36 -5.67 22.17
N ILE A 576 28.01 -4.96 23.26
CA ILE A 576 26.62 -4.75 23.68
C ILE A 576 25.86 -3.95 22.62
N ILE A 577 26.45 -2.87 22.11
CA ILE A 577 25.84 -2.04 21.07
C ILE A 577 25.75 -2.82 19.76
N LYS A 578 26.76 -3.64 19.42
CA LYS A 578 26.72 -4.51 18.23
C LYS A 578 25.55 -5.50 18.28
N ASP A 579 25.32 -6.12 19.43
CA ASP A 579 24.19 -7.05 19.62
C ASP A 579 22.85 -6.34 19.41
N GLU A 580 22.66 -5.16 20.00
CA GLU A 580 21.45 -4.34 19.75
C GLU A 580 21.28 -3.97 18.28
N LEU A 581 22.34 -3.50 17.62
CA LEU A 581 22.32 -3.08 16.22
C LEU A 581 21.99 -4.26 15.29
N SER A 582 22.51 -5.45 15.59
CA SER A 582 22.32 -6.64 14.76
C SER A 582 20.89 -7.18 14.72
N LYS A 583 20.06 -6.79 15.69
CA LYS A 583 18.63 -7.14 15.79
C LYS A 583 17.72 -6.18 15.02
N LEU A 584 18.26 -5.05 14.55
CA LEU A 584 17.50 -4.04 13.81
C LEU A 584 17.37 -4.42 12.33
N SER A 585 16.39 -3.82 11.66
CA SER A 585 16.33 -3.83 10.20
C SER A 585 17.58 -3.16 9.61
N PHE A 586 17.92 -3.48 8.36
CA PHE A 586 19.07 -2.85 7.69
C PHE A 586 18.99 -1.32 7.70
N ASP A 587 17.80 -0.77 7.48
CA ASP A 587 17.58 0.67 7.49
C ASP A 587 17.74 1.27 8.88
N ASP A 588 17.17 0.65 9.92
CA ASP A 588 17.23 1.14 11.29
C ASP A 588 18.64 1.02 11.88
N MET A 589 19.35 -0.06 11.55
CA MET A 589 20.75 -0.26 11.92
C MET A 589 21.62 0.88 11.36
N TRP A 590 21.57 1.11 10.05
CA TRP A 590 22.36 2.15 9.41
C TRP A 590 21.92 3.55 9.79
N MET A 591 20.63 3.76 10.07
CA MET A 591 20.13 5.02 10.65
C MET A 591 20.72 5.26 12.04
N LYS A 592 20.70 4.27 12.94
CA LYS A 592 21.26 4.40 14.29
C LYS A 592 22.78 4.65 14.25
N ILE A 593 23.52 3.91 13.41
CA ILE A 593 24.96 4.13 13.19
C ILE A 593 25.23 5.56 12.68
N SER A 594 24.43 6.05 11.73
CA SER A 594 24.62 7.38 11.13
C SER A 594 24.39 8.56 12.09
N LEU A 595 23.82 8.29 13.27
CA LEU A 595 23.56 9.26 14.33
C LEU A 595 24.59 9.19 15.46
N PHE A 596 25.57 8.28 15.40
CA PHE A 596 26.63 8.23 16.41
C PHE A 596 27.44 9.52 16.34
N SER A 597 27.62 10.14 17.49
CA SER A 597 28.41 11.35 17.65
C SER A 597 29.38 11.20 18.81
N THR A 598 30.51 11.88 18.67
CA THR A 598 31.44 12.16 19.77
C THR A 598 30.80 13.08 20.82
N ASP A 599 31.43 13.20 21.99
CA ASP A 599 30.97 14.10 23.06
C ASP A 599 30.95 15.57 22.61
N GLU A 600 31.73 15.93 21.59
CA GLU A 600 31.76 17.25 20.95
C GLU A 600 30.63 17.47 19.93
N GLY A 601 29.74 16.48 19.74
CA GLY A 601 28.62 16.54 18.81
C GLY A 601 28.98 16.28 17.34
N LYS A 602 30.24 15.94 17.03
CA LYS A 602 30.68 15.57 15.68
C LYS A 602 30.28 14.13 15.37
N LEU A 603 29.69 13.91 14.19
CA LEU A 603 29.33 12.57 13.71
C LEU A 603 30.56 11.66 13.61
N CYS A 604 30.42 10.42 14.07
CA CYS A 604 31.48 9.41 14.02
C CYS A 604 31.65 8.81 12.61
N PHE A 605 30.55 8.73 11.83
CA PHE A 605 30.53 8.04 10.54
C PHE A 605 29.91 8.88 9.40
N PRO A 606 30.35 10.13 9.15
CA PRO A 606 29.75 10.99 8.13
C PRO A 606 29.91 10.46 6.69
N ASN A 607 31.03 9.83 6.35
CA ASN A 607 31.26 9.32 4.99
C ASN A 607 30.48 8.02 4.74
N LEU A 608 30.46 7.10 5.70
CA LEU A 608 29.59 5.92 5.64
C LEU A 608 28.12 6.33 5.59
N ARG A 609 27.70 7.36 6.35
CA ARG A 609 26.34 7.91 6.25
C ARG A 609 26.00 8.38 4.84
N SER A 610 26.91 9.05 4.14
CA SER A 610 26.69 9.48 2.75
C SER A 610 26.57 8.28 1.81
N LEU A 611 27.53 7.35 1.88
CA LEU A 611 27.52 6.15 1.03
C LEU A 611 26.27 5.29 1.25
N LEU A 612 25.90 5.04 2.51
CA LEU A 612 24.74 4.22 2.84
C LEU A 612 23.43 4.95 2.55
N SER A 613 23.39 6.28 2.59
CA SER A 613 22.24 7.03 2.08
C SER A 613 21.96 6.66 0.62
N VAL A 614 23.01 6.53 -0.20
CA VAL A 614 22.88 6.13 -1.61
C VAL A 614 22.52 4.65 -1.74
N VAL A 615 23.24 3.74 -1.06
CA VAL A 615 22.98 2.29 -1.12
C VAL A 615 21.54 1.95 -0.74
N ARG A 616 20.99 2.60 0.29
CA ARG A 616 19.61 2.35 0.74
C ARG A 616 18.55 2.83 -0.26
N THR A 617 18.89 3.76 -1.15
CA THR A 617 17.97 4.17 -2.24
C THR A 617 17.81 3.09 -3.32
N ILE A 618 18.70 2.10 -3.40
CA ILE A 618 18.68 1.08 -4.45
C ILE A 618 17.52 0.11 -4.18
N PRO A 619 16.53 0.01 -5.07
CA PRO A 619 15.42 -0.92 -4.90
C PRO A 619 15.84 -2.35 -5.24
N HIS A 620 15.21 -3.31 -4.58
CA HIS A 620 15.45 -4.74 -4.78
C HIS A 620 14.39 -5.41 -5.67
N SER A 621 13.20 -4.79 -5.84
CA SER A 621 12.13 -5.29 -6.71
C SER A 621 11.22 -4.17 -7.21
N ASN A 622 10.37 -4.48 -8.20
CA ASN A 622 9.39 -3.53 -8.74
C ASN A 622 8.06 -3.50 -7.96
N THR A 623 8.02 -4.11 -6.77
CA THR A 623 6.77 -4.33 -6.03
C THR A 623 6.09 -3.02 -5.64
N GLU A 624 6.88 -2.00 -5.27
CA GLU A 624 6.34 -0.68 -4.93
C GLU A 624 5.62 -0.01 -6.11
N ALA A 625 6.19 -0.07 -7.31
CA ALA A 625 5.55 0.47 -8.50
C ALA A 625 4.25 -0.27 -8.86
N LYS A 626 4.18 -1.57 -8.57
CA LYS A 626 2.95 -2.34 -8.79
C LYS A 626 1.81 -1.94 -7.88
N ARG A 627 2.08 -1.44 -6.67
CA ARG A 627 1.01 -0.98 -5.76
C ARG A 627 0.22 0.19 -6.34
N VAL A 628 0.80 0.93 -7.28
CA VAL A 628 0.13 2.01 -8.01
C VAL A 628 -1.04 1.50 -8.85
N TYR A 629 -1.02 0.26 -9.35
CA TYR A 629 -2.17 -0.31 -10.09
C TYR A 629 -3.45 -0.26 -9.26
N SER A 630 -3.37 -0.58 -7.96
CA SER A 630 -4.53 -0.56 -7.05
C SER A 630 -5.10 0.84 -6.77
N LEU A 631 -4.37 1.90 -7.16
CA LEU A 631 -4.79 3.29 -6.97
C LEU A 631 -5.51 3.86 -8.17
N ILE A 632 -5.34 3.24 -9.34
CA ILE A 632 -6.09 3.63 -10.52
C ILE A 632 -7.54 3.28 -10.23
N PRO A 633 -8.45 4.27 -10.18
CA PRO A 633 -9.81 3.99 -9.79
C PRO A 633 -10.47 3.01 -10.76
N GLU A 634 -10.66 1.76 -10.35
CA GLU A 634 -11.49 0.79 -11.06
C GLU A 634 -12.96 1.16 -10.83
N THR A 635 -13.47 2.20 -11.47
CA THR A 635 -14.90 2.52 -11.29
C THR A 635 -15.52 3.14 -12.53
N SER A 636 -16.22 2.24 -13.23
CA SER A 636 -17.56 2.36 -13.85
C SER A 636 -17.84 3.56 -14.77
N LYS A 637 -18.83 3.37 -15.65
CA LYS A 637 -19.28 4.32 -16.69
C LYS A 637 -19.55 5.76 -16.21
N LYS A 638 -19.51 6.06 -14.89
CA LYS A 638 -19.80 7.38 -14.27
C LYS A 638 -18.59 8.31 -14.10
N LYS A 639 -17.33 7.83 -14.10
CA LYS A 639 -16.13 8.70 -14.00
C LYS A 639 -15.57 9.19 -15.35
N ARG A 640 -16.33 9.01 -16.44
CA ARG A 640 -15.98 9.40 -17.83
C ARG A 640 -15.66 10.90 -18.05
N ASN A 641 -15.76 11.75 -17.02
CA ASN A 641 -15.64 13.21 -17.12
C ASN A 641 -14.48 13.81 -16.30
N LEU A 642 -13.48 13.02 -15.88
CA LEU A 642 -12.27 13.55 -15.21
C LEU A 642 -11.16 13.78 -16.24
N SER A 643 -10.43 14.89 -16.10
CA SER A 643 -9.26 15.15 -16.95
C SER A 643 -8.09 14.25 -16.57
N ILE A 644 -7.16 14.05 -17.52
CA ILE A 644 -5.88 13.35 -17.32
C ILE A 644 -5.12 13.93 -16.12
N GLU A 645 -5.14 15.26 -15.97
CA GLU A 645 -4.52 15.96 -14.85
C GLU A 645 -5.16 15.57 -13.50
N THR A 646 -6.49 15.55 -13.44
CA THR A 646 -7.20 15.18 -12.20
C THR A 646 -7.02 13.71 -11.86
N LEU A 647 -6.97 12.82 -12.86
CA LEU A 647 -6.63 11.41 -12.64
C LEU A 647 -5.23 11.24 -12.05
N ASN A 648 -4.24 11.97 -12.57
CA ASN A 648 -2.90 12.04 -11.98
C ASN A 648 -2.95 12.50 -10.52
N SER A 649 -3.61 13.63 -10.25
CA SER A 649 -3.69 14.20 -8.90
C SER A 649 -4.32 13.25 -7.89
N ILE A 650 -5.40 12.57 -8.28
CA ILE A 650 -6.05 11.56 -7.43
C ILE A 650 -5.09 10.41 -7.11
N CYS A 651 -4.34 9.91 -8.11
CA CYS A 651 -3.39 8.82 -7.89
C CYS A 651 -2.24 9.24 -6.95
N VAL A 652 -1.66 10.42 -7.17
CA VAL A 652 -0.57 10.97 -6.34
C VAL A 652 -1.04 11.16 -4.89
N ILE A 653 -2.20 11.79 -4.67
CA ILE A 653 -2.73 12.04 -3.33
C ILE A 653 -3.10 10.73 -2.62
N ASN A 654 -3.78 9.81 -3.33
CA ASN A 654 -4.13 8.52 -2.73
C ASN A 654 -2.88 7.70 -2.39
N TYR A 655 -1.84 7.73 -3.23
CA TYR A 655 -0.55 7.10 -2.90
C TYR A 655 0.03 7.73 -1.63
N TYR A 656 0.12 9.05 -1.58
CA TYR A 656 0.64 9.80 -0.44
C TYR A 656 -0.07 9.43 0.86
N LEU A 657 -1.41 9.52 0.89
CA LEU A 657 -2.22 9.21 2.07
C LEU A 657 -2.03 7.75 2.53
N ARG A 658 -2.04 6.78 1.60
CA ARG A 658 -1.80 5.37 1.95
C ARG A 658 -0.38 5.15 2.49
N SER A 659 0.63 5.78 1.89
CA SER A 659 2.04 5.61 2.29
C SER A 659 2.38 6.24 3.65
N THR A 660 1.63 7.27 4.04
CA THR A 660 1.80 7.97 5.33
C THR A 660 0.83 7.48 6.39
N ASN A 661 -0.09 6.57 6.04
CA ASN A 661 -1.22 6.16 6.87
C ASN A 661 -2.07 7.36 7.34
N GLU A 662 -2.15 8.40 6.50
CA GLU A 662 -2.96 9.59 6.74
C GLU A 662 -4.33 9.44 6.10
N THR A 663 -5.32 10.15 6.66
CA THR A 663 -6.69 10.23 6.17
C THR A 663 -7.06 11.69 5.98
N ALA A 664 -8.19 11.99 5.35
CA ALA A 664 -8.71 13.36 5.27
C ALA A 664 -8.88 14.03 6.66
N ARG A 665 -9.00 13.24 7.72
CA ARG A 665 -9.14 13.69 9.10
C ARG A 665 -7.79 13.91 9.79
N THR A 666 -6.80 13.05 9.52
CA THR A 666 -5.51 13.03 10.23
C THR A 666 -4.39 13.73 9.48
N MET A 667 -4.55 14.00 8.18
CA MET A 667 -3.59 14.74 7.38
C MET A 667 -3.34 16.12 7.98
N THR A 668 -2.07 16.49 8.14
CA THR A 668 -1.71 17.79 8.69
C THR A 668 -1.88 18.90 7.65
N MET A 669 -2.75 19.86 7.92
CA MET A 669 -2.89 21.06 7.09
C MET A 669 -1.80 22.07 7.45
N THR A 670 -0.84 22.28 6.54
CA THR A 670 0.25 23.23 6.73
C THR A 670 -0.08 24.61 6.15
N ARG A 671 0.70 25.63 6.52
CA ARG A 671 0.55 26.98 5.96
C ARG A 671 0.72 27.01 4.44
N GLU A 672 1.61 26.18 3.90
CA GLU A 672 1.82 26.04 2.46
C GLU A 672 0.53 25.63 1.71
N HIS A 673 -0.29 24.75 2.30
CA HIS A 673 -1.58 24.38 1.70
C HIS A 673 -2.52 25.59 1.62
N LEU A 674 -2.56 26.39 2.69
CA LEU A 674 -3.40 27.58 2.76
C LEU A 674 -2.93 28.66 1.78
N ASP A 675 -1.63 28.89 1.68
CA ASP A 675 -1.04 29.87 0.76
C ASP A 675 -1.27 29.47 -0.72
N LEU A 676 -1.32 28.17 -1.01
CA LEU A 676 -1.72 27.64 -2.31
C LEU A 676 -3.23 27.80 -2.58
N THR A 677 -4.07 28.01 -1.56
CA THR A 677 -5.53 28.19 -1.67
C THR A 677 -5.89 29.66 -2.00
N ASN A 678 -5.14 30.28 -2.91
CA ASN A 678 -5.40 31.64 -3.39
C ASN A 678 -6.36 31.65 -4.60
N SER A 679 -6.84 32.84 -4.97
CA SER A 679 -7.82 33.02 -6.05
C SER A 679 -7.34 32.45 -7.40
N ALA A 680 -6.07 32.64 -7.73
CA ALA A 680 -5.48 32.16 -8.99
C ALA A 680 -5.47 30.63 -9.08
N ASN A 681 -5.20 29.93 -7.98
CA ASN A 681 -5.14 28.47 -7.97
C ASN A 681 -6.52 27.81 -7.83
N VAL A 682 -7.46 28.46 -7.14
CA VAL A 682 -8.76 27.87 -6.76
C VAL A 682 -9.91 28.30 -7.68
N TYR A 683 -9.85 29.51 -8.22
CA TYR A 683 -10.94 30.13 -8.97
C TYR A 683 -10.58 30.51 -10.41
N LYS A 684 -9.36 30.17 -10.88
CA LYS A 684 -8.78 30.52 -12.19
C LYS A 684 -9.86 30.83 -13.23
N ILE A 685 -10.09 32.14 -13.45
CA ILE A 685 -10.95 32.65 -14.51
C ILE A 685 -10.21 32.32 -15.80
N LYS A 686 -10.83 31.57 -16.71
CA LYS A 686 -10.30 31.45 -18.07
C LYS A 686 -10.25 32.86 -18.65
N SER A 687 -9.06 33.44 -18.79
CA SER A 687 -8.86 34.49 -19.78
C SER A 687 -9.14 33.85 -21.13
N GLU A 688 -10.06 34.47 -21.88
CA GLU A 688 -10.66 34.02 -23.14
C GLU A 688 -9.66 33.56 -24.20
#